data_AF-A0A917KSV2-F1
#
_entry.id   AF-A0A917KSV2-F1
#
_cell.length_a   1.000
_cell.length_b   1.000
_cell.length_c   1.000
_cell.angle_alpha   90.00
_cell.angle_beta   90.00
_cell.angle_gamma   90.00
#
_symmetry.space_group_name_H-M   'P 1'
#
loop_
_entity.id
_entity.type
_entity.pdbx_description
1 polymer ?
#
loop_
_entity_poly.entity_id
_entity_poly.type
_entity_poly.pdbx_seq_one_letter_code
_entity_poly.pdbx_strand_id
1 'polypeptide(L)'
;MAAMTVAAAVTPTLAVPARAAAAGEPLPLPPLRIPRPDLGVEQQSNEKIQWLQDAKLGMFIHWGVYSGPAKGEWYMENAAVTPENYRKYVTDATGEQFTASAYDPAAWARLAKDMGAKYMVLTARHHDGFALWPSTHPNAWHAGQAPLQKDFIGQYVTAVRDAGLKVGLYISPLSWRYPGYYDVNGTNCLTNKWGYTTDPAHKENARIMKNELYQQVRELVTQYGKIDDLWWDGGWLGQQGSDASAAFFWEPGRFRDPANEWPVDSAYSETDPATGRPLGLTGLVRKHQPDIVTTLRSGWIGDFTSEEGPSVPSGAIRTARVAEKCFTIGGAWGYKAGASVMGFGTAMNILVNAWVRNMTCLVNVGPDRTGAVPTAQADLVRRIGSFMTTCGEAVYGTTGGPWQPLDGKYGYTCKGSTFYLHLLPGYSGTSFTTPSIGDAQVTRVHDVASGTDLPYSVGADGRVTVTGINRTRIPEDSVVGVTLDRTVQPADIAAGRAATANSEETPKGNTAAKAVDGSTATRWCADNGNTGNWLKVDLGAARSLTGARIAWELDATNYRYRIEGSTDNATWTTLVDRTGTTSTSQVQTLVLGAQARYVRVTVTGLPAGVWASIRNLEIYDRPFTADLGTFRLVNRKSGKVLDVSDASGADGAAIIQWPSTGGTNQQWKLLPNTDGSYRLVNVRSGRLLESPDNSLKGAALAQSTEDGGDNQWWNLVPSQAGGYHRLVNVRNGWCADVKDAATTDGVKVIQWPTTDGSNQDWQLIAL
;
A
#
# COMPACT_ATOMS: atom_id res chain seq x y z
N MET A 1 47.20 -51.10 15.89
CA MET A 1 47.36 -49.69 16.30
C MET A 1 46.63 -48.85 15.26
N ALA A 2 45.31 -48.66 15.33
CA ALA A 2 44.54 -47.87 16.30
C ALA A 2 44.94 -46.38 16.30
N ALA A 3 44.16 -45.57 15.56
CA ALA A 3 43.86 -44.19 15.89
C ALA A 3 42.48 -43.86 15.30
N MET A 4 41.44 -44.13 16.08
CA MET A 4 40.10 -43.58 15.89
C MET A 4 40.15 -42.10 16.24
N THR A 5 39.71 -41.23 15.33
CA THR A 5 39.24 -39.89 15.67
C THR A 5 37.74 -39.84 15.45
N VAL A 6 37.02 -39.73 16.56
CA VAL A 6 35.57 -39.67 16.66
C VAL A 6 35.11 -38.31 16.12
N ALA A 7 34.33 -38.33 15.03
CA ALA A 7 33.51 -37.19 14.64
C ALA A 7 32.35 -37.07 15.64
N ALA A 8 32.33 -36.00 16.43
CA ALA A 8 31.21 -35.69 17.30
C ALA A 8 30.02 -35.25 16.42
N ALA A 9 29.11 -36.19 16.17
CA ALA A 9 27.80 -35.89 15.62
C ALA A 9 27.02 -35.07 16.65
N VAL A 10 26.89 -33.76 16.43
CA VAL A 10 25.93 -32.92 17.15
C VAL A 10 24.56 -33.24 16.53
N THR A 11 23.85 -34.20 17.11
CA THR A 11 22.42 -34.38 16.88
C THR A 11 21.68 -33.14 17.39
N PRO A 12 20.87 -32.45 16.56
CA PRO A 12 20.00 -31.41 17.08
C PRO A 12 18.94 -32.11 17.95
N THR A 13 19.00 -31.87 19.26
CA THR A 13 17.89 -32.18 20.16
C THR A 13 16.70 -31.33 19.74
N LEU A 14 15.77 -31.93 18.99
CA LEU A 14 14.40 -31.44 18.83
C LEU A 14 13.81 -31.28 20.24
N ALA A 15 13.52 -30.04 20.63
CA ALA A 15 12.85 -29.76 21.89
C ALA A 15 11.45 -30.39 21.88
N VAL A 16 11.10 -31.03 22.99
CA VAL A 16 9.77 -31.62 23.23
C VAL A 16 8.72 -30.49 23.20
N PRO A 17 7.59 -30.63 22.48
CA PRO A 17 6.53 -29.63 22.50
C PRO A 17 5.93 -29.56 23.91
N ALA A 18 6.06 -28.41 24.56
CA ALA A 18 5.46 -28.17 25.86
C ALA A 18 3.94 -27.99 25.73
N ARG A 19 3.22 -28.59 26.68
CA ARG A 19 1.76 -28.63 26.84
C ARG A 19 1.15 -27.21 26.94
N ALA A 20 -0.04 -27.07 26.35
CA ALA A 20 -0.94 -25.91 26.27
C ALA A 20 -0.65 -24.73 27.22
N ALA A 21 -0.22 -23.61 26.62
CA ALA A 21 -0.05 -22.32 27.26
C ALA A 21 -1.41 -21.73 27.70
N ALA A 22 -1.39 -20.95 28.79
CA ALA A 22 -2.45 -20.02 29.14
C ALA A 22 -2.71 -19.04 27.97
N ALA A 23 -3.92 -18.48 27.89
CA ALA A 23 -4.38 -17.63 26.79
C ALA A 23 -3.39 -16.49 26.48
N GLY A 24 -2.50 -16.72 25.52
CA GLY A 24 -1.61 -15.71 24.96
C GLY A 24 -2.39 -14.72 24.11
N GLU A 25 -1.83 -13.52 23.92
CA GLU A 25 -2.42 -12.50 23.04
C GLU A 25 -2.56 -13.07 21.62
N PRO A 26 -3.76 -13.01 21.03
CA PRO A 26 -4.00 -13.67 19.76
C PRO A 26 -3.40 -12.90 18.58
N LEU A 27 -3.14 -13.58 17.45
CA LEU A 27 -2.49 -12.95 16.29
C LEU A 27 -3.42 -11.92 15.61
N PRO A 28 -2.89 -10.80 15.09
CA PRO A 28 -3.72 -9.76 14.52
C PRO A 28 -4.32 -10.15 13.16
N LEU A 29 -5.55 -9.68 12.89
CA LEU A 29 -6.14 -9.74 11.55
C LEU A 29 -5.60 -8.60 10.68
N PRO A 30 -5.17 -8.86 9.44
CA PRO A 30 -4.84 -7.79 8.51
C PRO A 30 -6.10 -6.98 8.17
N PRO A 31 -6.06 -5.64 8.12
CA PRO A 31 -7.21 -4.84 7.72
C PRO A 31 -7.74 -5.21 6.33
N LEU A 32 -9.07 -5.11 6.15
CA LEU A 32 -9.69 -5.33 4.84
C LEU A 32 -9.58 -4.09 3.95
N ARG A 33 -9.07 -4.27 2.74
CA ARG A 33 -9.20 -3.28 1.67
C ARG A 33 -10.57 -3.40 1.03
N ILE A 34 -11.33 -2.31 1.02
CA ILE A 34 -12.59 -2.16 0.28
C ILE A 34 -12.32 -1.31 -0.97
N PRO A 35 -12.50 -1.85 -2.19
CA PRO A 35 -12.41 -1.07 -3.42
C PRO A 35 -13.37 0.12 -3.39
N ARG A 36 -12.88 1.28 -3.84
CA ARG A 36 -13.66 2.52 -3.87
C ARG A 36 -13.95 2.97 -5.30
N PRO A 37 -15.16 3.48 -5.58
CA PRO A 37 -15.45 4.16 -6.83
C PRO A 37 -14.91 5.58 -6.82
N ASP A 38 -14.29 6.01 -7.92
CA ASP A 38 -13.94 7.40 -8.17
C ASP A 38 -13.89 7.68 -9.68
N LEU A 39 -14.16 8.92 -10.08
CA LEU A 39 -14.28 9.32 -11.49
C LEU A 39 -15.12 8.40 -12.41
N GLY A 40 -16.06 7.63 -11.82
CA GLY A 40 -16.93 6.71 -12.56
C GLY A 40 -16.33 5.31 -12.76
N VAL A 41 -15.17 5.06 -12.15
CA VAL A 41 -14.40 3.82 -12.23
C VAL A 41 -14.17 3.28 -10.82
N GLU A 42 -14.36 1.97 -10.63
CA GLU A 42 -14.02 1.31 -9.36
C GLU A 42 -12.55 0.87 -9.34
N GLN A 43 -11.90 1.02 -8.20
CA GLN A 43 -10.59 0.39 -7.98
C GLN A 43 -10.67 -1.13 -8.22
N GLN A 44 -9.56 -1.73 -8.60
CA GLN A 44 -9.47 -3.18 -8.76
C GLN A 44 -9.76 -3.91 -7.45
N SER A 45 -10.40 -5.07 -7.57
CA SER A 45 -10.57 -6.02 -6.46
C SER A 45 -9.21 -6.48 -5.92
N ASN A 46 -9.19 -7.00 -4.68
CA ASN A 46 -7.97 -7.58 -4.12
C ASN A 46 -7.44 -8.72 -4.99
N GLU A 47 -8.32 -9.57 -5.53
CA GLU A 47 -7.96 -10.65 -6.46
C GLU A 47 -7.18 -10.13 -7.69
N LYS A 48 -7.68 -9.07 -8.32
CA LYS A 48 -7.05 -8.52 -9.55
C LYS A 48 -5.71 -7.85 -9.30
N ILE A 49 -5.52 -7.21 -8.13
CA ILE A 49 -4.23 -6.60 -7.76
C ILE A 49 -3.30 -7.57 -7.01
N GLN A 50 -3.77 -8.75 -6.62
CA GLN A 50 -3.01 -9.69 -5.79
C GLN A 50 -1.68 -10.07 -6.46
N TRP A 51 -1.66 -10.22 -7.78
CA TRP A 51 -0.44 -10.56 -8.51
C TRP A 51 0.71 -9.58 -8.22
N LEU A 52 0.42 -8.28 -8.06
CA LEU A 52 1.41 -7.25 -7.76
C LEU A 52 1.96 -7.44 -6.35
N GLN A 53 1.07 -7.68 -5.38
CA GLN A 53 1.45 -7.96 -3.99
C GLN A 53 2.24 -9.27 -3.85
N ASP A 54 1.96 -10.27 -4.69
CA ASP A 54 2.70 -11.54 -4.71
C ASP A 54 4.07 -11.38 -5.38
N ALA A 55 4.12 -10.56 -6.43
CA ALA A 55 5.33 -10.28 -7.20
C ALA A 55 6.42 -9.59 -6.36
N LYS A 56 6.04 -8.63 -5.50
CA LYS A 56 6.90 -7.80 -4.64
C LYS A 56 8.00 -6.97 -5.28
N LEU A 57 8.53 -7.38 -6.43
CA LEU A 57 9.72 -6.80 -7.03
C LEU A 57 9.54 -6.69 -8.55
N GLY A 58 9.71 -5.48 -9.07
CA GLY A 58 9.69 -5.14 -10.48
C GLY A 58 10.91 -4.33 -10.89
N MET A 59 11.15 -4.25 -12.20
CA MET A 59 12.18 -3.39 -12.77
C MET A 59 11.57 -2.23 -13.56
N PHE A 60 11.88 -1.00 -13.15
CA PHE A 60 11.56 0.20 -13.91
C PHE A 60 12.66 0.46 -14.94
N ILE A 61 12.29 0.96 -16.11
CA ILE A 61 13.22 1.40 -17.14
C ILE A 61 12.79 2.79 -17.60
N HIS A 62 13.64 3.78 -17.32
CA HIS A 62 13.53 5.12 -17.89
C HIS A 62 14.50 5.25 -19.05
N TRP A 63 13.96 5.14 -20.26
CA TRP A 63 14.71 5.25 -21.49
C TRP A 63 13.96 6.09 -22.52
N GLY A 64 14.66 7.01 -23.16
CA GLY A 64 14.11 7.94 -24.13
C GLY A 64 15.17 8.90 -24.65
N VAL A 65 14.73 9.96 -25.33
CA VAL A 65 15.63 10.93 -25.98
C VAL A 65 16.61 11.55 -24.99
N TYR A 66 16.19 11.77 -23.74
CA TYR A 66 17.03 12.27 -22.64
C TYR A 66 18.29 11.43 -22.37
N SER A 67 18.32 10.14 -22.74
CA SER A 67 19.52 9.32 -22.62
C SER A 67 20.64 9.78 -23.56
N GLY A 68 20.31 10.48 -24.66
CA GLY A 68 21.23 11.10 -25.61
C GLY A 68 22.20 12.10 -24.97
N PRO A 69 21.72 13.25 -24.49
CA PRO A 69 22.54 14.23 -23.78
C PRO A 69 23.03 13.75 -22.41
N ALA A 70 22.49 12.64 -21.89
CA ALA A 70 22.93 11.98 -20.66
C ALA A 70 22.97 12.90 -19.42
N LYS A 71 21.95 13.78 -19.28
CA LYS A 71 21.82 14.76 -18.19
C LYS A 71 20.62 14.47 -17.28
N GLY A 72 20.01 13.30 -17.40
CA GLY A 72 18.74 12.94 -16.76
C GLY A 72 17.52 13.39 -17.56
N GLU A 73 16.38 12.77 -17.25
CA GLU A 73 15.09 12.90 -17.93
C GLU A 73 14.46 14.29 -17.82
N TRP A 74 14.78 15.04 -16.77
CA TRP A 74 14.34 16.43 -16.57
C TRP A 74 15.23 17.48 -17.25
N TYR A 75 16.22 17.08 -18.06
CA TYR A 75 17.15 18.02 -18.69
C TYR A 75 16.45 19.07 -19.57
N MET A 76 15.42 18.67 -20.34
CA MET A 76 14.70 19.57 -21.23
C MET A 76 14.10 20.77 -20.46
N GLU A 77 13.38 20.49 -19.37
CA GLU A 77 12.81 21.50 -18.45
C GLU A 77 13.89 22.30 -17.73
N ASN A 78 14.81 21.62 -17.05
CA ASN A 78 15.75 22.27 -16.13
C ASN A 78 16.73 23.23 -16.83
N ALA A 79 17.06 22.94 -18.09
CA ALA A 79 17.91 23.78 -18.92
C ALA A 79 17.13 24.65 -19.92
N ALA A 80 15.79 24.68 -19.82
CA ALA A 80 14.91 25.41 -20.73
C ALA A 80 15.22 25.15 -22.23
N VAL A 81 15.54 23.90 -22.57
CA VAL A 81 15.82 23.50 -23.96
C VAL A 81 14.52 23.54 -24.73
N THR A 82 14.45 24.33 -25.80
CA THR A 82 13.23 24.42 -26.62
C THR A 82 12.91 23.06 -27.27
N PRO A 83 11.64 22.73 -27.51
CA PRO A 83 11.27 21.48 -28.20
C PRO A 83 11.98 21.28 -29.54
N GLU A 84 12.22 22.37 -30.29
CA GLU A 84 12.97 22.34 -31.55
C GLU A 84 14.43 21.91 -31.35
N ASN A 85 15.13 22.49 -30.37
CA ASN A 85 16.51 22.11 -30.08
C ASN A 85 16.60 20.71 -29.48
N TYR A 86 15.59 20.29 -28.71
CA TYR A 86 15.57 18.97 -28.11
C TYR A 86 15.41 17.86 -29.15
N ARG A 87 14.65 18.11 -30.24
CA ARG A 87 14.50 17.17 -31.38
C ARG A 87 15.82 16.80 -32.05
N LYS A 88 16.82 17.69 -31.99
CA LYS A 88 18.17 17.46 -32.55
C LYS A 88 18.88 16.26 -31.91
N TYR A 89 18.55 15.91 -30.67
CA TYR A 89 19.04 14.69 -30.04
C TYR A 89 18.55 13.40 -30.71
N VAL A 90 17.56 13.48 -31.61
CA VAL A 90 17.13 12.35 -32.44
C VAL A 90 17.66 12.48 -33.86
N THR A 91 17.63 13.67 -34.46
CA THR A 91 17.92 13.88 -35.89
C THR A 91 19.40 14.10 -36.21
N ASP A 92 20.15 14.77 -35.33
CA ASP A 92 21.50 15.23 -35.64
C ASP A 92 22.50 14.14 -35.28
N ALA A 93 23.39 13.81 -36.21
CA ALA A 93 24.45 12.81 -36.02
C ALA A 93 25.58 13.35 -35.12
N THR A 94 25.30 13.46 -33.82
CA THR A 94 26.23 13.95 -32.79
C THR A 94 26.53 12.86 -31.75
N GLY A 95 27.54 13.10 -30.89
CA GLY A 95 27.83 12.22 -29.76
C GLY A 95 26.70 12.12 -28.73
N GLU A 96 25.76 13.07 -28.74
CA GLU A 96 24.58 13.13 -27.86
C GLU A 96 23.33 12.56 -28.54
N GLN A 97 23.45 11.99 -29.76
CA GLN A 97 22.31 11.42 -30.46
C GLN A 97 21.77 10.18 -29.73
N PHE A 98 20.46 10.15 -29.52
CA PHE A 98 19.68 8.98 -29.17
C PHE A 98 19.60 8.05 -30.39
N THR A 99 20.37 6.96 -30.32
CA THR A 99 20.59 6.07 -31.49
C THR A 99 19.85 4.74 -31.37
N ALA A 100 19.58 4.28 -30.16
CA ALA A 100 18.99 2.95 -29.91
C ALA A 100 19.74 1.79 -30.58
N SER A 101 21.04 1.95 -30.89
CA SER A 101 21.81 1.00 -31.69
C SER A 101 22.12 -0.33 -30.99
N ALA A 102 22.03 -0.37 -29.67
CA ALA A 102 22.20 -1.54 -28.80
C ALA A 102 20.90 -1.92 -28.07
N TYR A 103 19.74 -1.47 -28.55
CA TYR A 103 18.44 -1.82 -27.98
C TYR A 103 18.17 -3.33 -28.11
N ASP A 104 18.21 -4.03 -26.99
CA ASP A 104 17.82 -5.44 -26.86
C ASP A 104 16.89 -5.60 -25.64
N PRO A 105 15.56 -5.58 -25.84
CA PRO A 105 14.61 -5.72 -24.74
C PRO A 105 14.62 -7.13 -24.14
N ALA A 106 15.12 -8.15 -24.87
CA ALA A 106 15.32 -9.47 -24.30
C ALA A 106 16.50 -9.47 -23.31
N ALA A 107 17.55 -8.67 -23.54
CA ALA A 107 18.61 -8.44 -22.54
C ALA A 107 18.06 -7.75 -21.30
N TRP A 108 17.18 -6.77 -21.46
CA TRP A 108 16.52 -6.13 -20.33
C TRP A 108 15.63 -7.12 -19.55
N ALA A 109 14.84 -7.94 -20.25
CA ALA A 109 14.02 -8.96 -19.60
C ALA A 109 14.86 -10.02 -18.87
N ARG A 110 15.99 -10.44 -19.45
CA ARG A 110 16.98 -11.29 -18.77
C ARG A 110 17.51 -10.63 -17.51
N LEU A 111 17.89 -9.35 -17.57
CA LEU A 111 18.38 -8.60 -16.40
C LEU A 111 17.32 -8.49 -15.29
N ALA A 112 16.06 -8.26 -15.66
CA ALA A 112 14.95 -8.25 -14.70
C ALA A 112 14.81 -9.61 -14.00
N LYS A 113 14.91 -10.71 -14.75
CA LYS A 113 14.89 -12.06 -14.19
C LYS A 113 16.10 -12.35 -13.30
N ASP A 114 17.29 -11.90 -13.71
CA ASP A 114 18.49 -12.01 -12.88
C ASP A 114 18.31 -11.30 -11.54
N MET A 115 17.62 -10.15 -11.51
CA MET A 115 17.26 -9.44 -10.27
C MET A 115 16.21 -10.18 -9.42
N GLY A 116 15.46 -11.11 -10.01
CA GLY A 116 14.30 -11.75 -9.41
C GLY A 116 12.98 -10.97 -9.60
N ALA A 117 12.94 -9.98 -10.49
CA ALA A 117 11.69 -9.27 -10.78
C ALA A 117 10.63 -10.21 -11.36
N LYS A 118 9.35 -9.87 -11.14
CA LYS A 118 8.19 -10.56 -11.72
C LYS A 118 7.42 -9.70 -12.72
N TYR A 119 7.75 -8.42 -12.80
CA TYR A 119 7.16 -7.46 -13.72
C TYR A 119 8.18 -6.39 -14.13
N MET A 120 7.90 -5.72 -15.23
CA MET A 120 8.72 -4.62 -15.73
C MET A 120 7.82 -3.46 -16.12
N VAL A 121 8.31 -2.24 -15.95
CA VAL A 121 7.61 -1.01 -16.39
C VAL A 121 8.58 -0.20 -17.26
N LEU A 122 8.22 0.07 -18.51
CA LEU A 122 9.02 0.90 -19.43
C LEU A 122 8.32 2.24 -19.69
N THR A 123 9.08 3.34 -19.69
CA THR A 123 8.62 4.65 -20.15
C THR A 123 8.21 4.62 -21.62
N ALA A 124 6.93 4.43 -21.91
CA ALA A 124 6.40 4.49 -23.27
C ALA A 124 6.54 5.91 -23.84
N ARG A 125 6.21 6.91 -23.01
CA ARG A 125 6.41 8.33 -23.27
C ARG A 125 6.70 9.05 -21.95
N HIS A 126 7.77 9.82 -21.89
CA HIS A 126 8.09 10.69 -20.76
C HIS A 126 7.61 12.13 -21.00
N HIS A 127 7.89 13.04 -20.07
CA HIS A 127 7.54 14.46 -20.12
C HIS A 127 8.02 15.19 -21.38
N ASP A 128 9.11 14.75 -22.02
CA ASP A 128 9.61 15.32 -23.29
C ASP A 128 8.62 15.13 -24.46
N GLY A 129 7.63 14.25 -24.30
CA GLY A 129 6.60 13.96 -25.29
C GLY A 129 7.07 13.10 -26.46
N PHE A 130 8.20 12.41 -26.35
CA PHE A 130 8.65 11.45 -27.37
C PHE A 130 8.05 10.06 -27.11
N ALA A 131 7.21 9.58 -28.02
CA ALA A 131 6.62 8.24 -27.95
C ALA A 131 7.58 7.18 -28.50
N LEU A 132 7.86 6.13 -27.74
CA LEU A 132 8.74 5.02 -28.14
C LEU A 132 8.12 4.05 -29.18
N TRP A 133 6.94 4.37 -29.70
CA TRP A 133 6.18 3.54 -30.66
C TRP A 133 5.65 4.39 -31.82
N PRO A 134 5.22 3.82 -32.96
CA PRO A 134 4.70 4.58 -34.10
C PRO A 134 3.28 5.11 -33.85
N SER A 135 3.13 6.10 -32.95
CA SER A 135 1.83 6.72 -32.68
C SER A 135 1.24 7.39 -33.91
N THR A 136 -0.07 7.29 -34.09
CA THR A 136 -0.79 7.76 -35.28
C THR A 136 -1.43 9.14 -35.10
N HIS A 137 -1.26 9.80 -33.96
CA HIS A 137 -1.77 11.16 -33.77
C HIS A 137 -1.00 12.15 -34.67
N PRO A 138 -1.67 13.07 -35.40
CA PRO A 138 -1.00 13.96 -36.35
C PRO A 138 0.12 14.84 -35.77
N ASN A 139 0.06 15.16 -34.47
CA ASN A 139 1.07 15.97 -33.79
C ASN A 139 2.11 15.15 -33.00
N ALA A 140 2.03 13.82 -33.07
CA ALA A 140 2.94 12.96 -32.30
C ALA A 140 4.40 13.09 -32.79
N TRP A 141 5.31 13.15 -31.81
CA TRP A 141 6.74 13.00 -32.04
C TRP A 141 7.17 11.62 -31.54
N HIS A 142 7.69 10.77 -32.42
CA HIS A 142 7.74 9.34 -32.10
C HIS A 142 8.81 8.53 -32.84
N ALA A 143 9.14 7.35 -32.30
CA ALA A 143 10.21 6.47 -32.79
C ALA A 143 9.96 5.86 -34.18
N GLY A 144 8.69 5.79 -34.61
CA GLY A 144 8.33 5.38 -35.97
C GLY A 144 8.78 6.34 -37.08
N GLN A 145 9.14 7.59 -36.76
CA GLN A 145 9.67 8.56 -37.70
C GLN A 145 11.17 8.32 -37.98
N ALA A 146 11.66 8.82 -39.11
CA ALA A 146 13.10 8.87 -39.37
C ALA A 146 13.82 9.73 -38.30
N PRO A 147 15.07 9.39 -37.91
CA PRO A 147 15.91 8.33 -38.46
C PRO A 147 15.74 6.95 -37.80
N LEU A 148 14.91 6.82 -36.76
CA LEU A 148 14.80 5.57 -35.98
C LEU A 148 13.99 4.50 -36.71
N GLN A 149 12.77 4.85 -37.15
CA GLN A 149 11.83 3.94 -37.83
C GLN A 149 11.60 2.61 -37.06
N LYS A 150 11.35 2.71 -35.75
CA LYS A 150 11.16 1.56 -34.85
C LYS A 150 9.83 1.64 -34.09
N ASP A 151 9.32 0.46 -33.76
CA ASP A 151 8.38 0.25 -32.66
C ASP A 151 9.12 -0.44 -31.51
N PHE A 152 9.58 0.35 -30.52
CA PHE A 152 10.27 -0.20 -29.36
C PHE A 152 9.28 -0.80 -28.35
N ILE A 153 8.04 -0.29 -28.28
CA ILE A 153 7.05 -0.83 -27.34
C ILE A 153 6.61 -2.24 -27.76
N GLY A 154 6.37 -2.48 -29.04
CA GLY A 154 6.03 -3.81 -29.54
C GLY A 154 7.10 -4.86 -29.25
N GLN A 155 8.38 -4.50 -29.46
CA GLN A 155 9.52 -5.37 -29.17
C GLN A 155 9.68 -5.62 -27.66
N TYR A 156 9.55 -4.57 -26.83
CA TYR A 156 9.59 -4.67 -25.38
C TYR A 156 8.49 -5.60 -24.85
N VAL A 157 7.25 -5.36 -25.24
CA VAL A 157 6.10 -6.12 -24.77
C VAL A 157 6.24 -7.61 -25.12
N THR A 158 6.73 -7.91 -26.32
CA THR A 158 6.99 -9.30 -26.76
C THR A 158 8.07 -9.94 -25.87
N ALA A 159 9.22 -9.30 -25.70
CA ALA A 159 10.33 -9.83 -24.91
C ALA A 159 9.99 -10.05 -23.44
N VAL A 160 9.19 -9.16 -22.83
CA VAL A 160 8.76 -9.28 -21.43
C VAL A 160 7.80 -10.47 -21.26
N ARG A 161 6.85 -10.67 -22.19
CA ARG A 161 5.94 -11.82 -22.16
C ARG A 161 6.68 -13.14 -22.39
N ASP A 162 7.60 -13.19 -23.36
CA ASP A 162 8.41 -14.37 -23.63
C ASP A 162 9.28 -14.75 -22.41
N ALA A 163 9.68 -13.77 -21.62
CA ALA A 163 10.41 -13.98 -20.37
C ALA A 163 9.53 -14.50 -19.21
N GLY A 164 8.20 -14.50 -19.36
CA GLY A 164 7.22 -14.88 -18.35
C GLY A 164 6.95 -13.79 -17.31
N LEU A 165 7.24 -12.53 -17.64
CA LEU A 165 7.06 -11.38 -16.76
C LEU A 165 5.76 -10.65 -17.09
N LYS A 166 5.19 -9.98 -16.09
CA LYS A 166 4.05 -9.07 -16.27
C LYS A 166 4.51 -7.79 -16.97
N VAL A 167 3.67 -7.28 -17.88
CA VAL A 167 3.99 -6.15 -18.75
C VAL A 167 3.41 -4.87 -18.18
N GLY A 168 4.27 -3.92 -17.86
CA GLY A 168 3.90 -2.58 -17.43
C GLY A 168 4.40 -1.50 -18.39
N LEU A 169 3.62 -0.43 -18.52
CA LEU A 169 3.98 0.73 -19.33
C LEU A 169 3.82 1.99 -18.49
N TYR A 170 4.81 2.87 -18.53
CA TYR A 170 4.71 4.21 -18.00
C TYR A 170 4.28 5.17 -19.10
N ILE A 171 3.36 6.07 -18.79
CA ILE A 171 2.99 7.16 -19.69
C ILE A 171 2.76 8.44 -18.91
N SER A 172 3.41 9.51 -19.36
CA SER A 172 3.19 10.81 -18.76
C SER A 172 1.99 11.52 -19.40
N PRO A 173 1.01 12.05 -18.64
CA PRO A 173 -0.03 12.91 -19.20
C PRO A 173 0.53 14.20 -19.81
N LEU A 174 1.44 14.87 -19.10
CA LEU A 174 2.07 16.10 -19.58
C LEU A 174 3.00 15.87 -20.78
N SER A 175 3.17 16.93 -21.58
CA SER A 175 4.24 17.00 -22.57
C SER A 175 4.76 18.43 -22.66
N TRP A 176 6.06 18.62 -22.40
CA TRP A 176 6.75 19.91 -22.48
C TRP A 176 6.84 20.49 -23.90
N ARG A 177 6.35 19.76 -24.92
CA ARG A 177 6.19 20.29 -26.28
C ARG A 177 5.08 21.33 -26.39
N TYR A 178 4.21 21.42 -25.39
CA TYR A 178 2.98 22.21 -25.40
C TYR A 178 3.03 23.31 -24.33
N PRO A 179 3.24 24.58 -24.72
CA PRO A 179 3.16 25.71 -23.79
C PRO A 179 1.84 25.77 -23.01
N GLY A 180 0.75 25.31 -23.61
CA GLY A 180 -0.58 25.26 -23.00
C GLY A 180 -0.68 24.42 -21.73
N TYR A 181 0.28 23.51 -21.48
CA TYR A 181 0.40 22.81 -20.20
C TYR A 181 0.57 23.76 -19.01
N TYR A 182 1.24 24.90 -19.21
CA TYR A 182 1.43 25.93 -18.19
C TYR A 182 0.30 26.95 -18.12
N ASP A 183 -0.58 26.99 -19.12
CA ASP A 183 -1.64 28.00 -19.25
C ASP A 183 -2.88 27.37 -19.86
N VAL A 184 -3.40 26.33 -19.20
CA VAL A 184 -4.50 25.55 -19.77
C VAL A 184 -5.65 26.47 -20.17
N ASN A 185 -6.04 27.44 -19.36
CA ASN A 185 -7.18 28.30 -19.72
C ASN A 185 -6.86 29.43 -20.71
N GLY A 186 -5.59 29.67 -21.04
CA GLY A 186 -5.15 30.80 -21.88
C GLY A 186 -5.31 32.17 -21.20
N THR A 187 -5.45 32.18 -19.87
CA THR A 187 -5.77 33.37 -19.07
C THR A 187 -4.87 33.54 -17.85
N ASN A 188 -4.10 32.52 -17.46
CA ASN A 188 -3.27 32.56 -16.27
C ASN A 188 -2.11 31.57 -16.41
N CYS A 189 -1.10 31.97 -17.19
CA CYS A 189 0.10 31.17 -17.38
C CYS A 189 0.89 31.08 -16.07
N LEU A 190 1.11 29.85 -15.63
CA LEU A 190 1.90 29.50 -14.47
C LEU A 190 3.39 29.74 -14.76
N THR A 191 4.14 30.10 -13.71
CA THR A 191 5.59 30.28 -13.77
C THR A 191 6.27 29.04 -14.36
N ASN A 192 7.12 29.25 -15.36
CA ASN A 192 7.79 28.18 -16.11
C ASN A 192 9.22 28.60 -16.52
N LYS A 193 10.04 27.62 -16.90
CA LYS A 193 11.47 27.82 -17.23
C LYS A 193 11.71 28.41 -18.61
N TRP A 194 10.78 28.25 -19.55
CA TRP A 194 10.91 28.76 -20.93
C TRP A 194 10.44 30.19 -21.13
N GLY A 195 9.88 30.83 -20.09
CA GLY A 195 9.41 32.21 -20.15
C GLY A 195 8.10 32.38 -20.92
N TYR A 196 7.29 31.33 -21.03
CA TYR A 196 5.93 31.46 -21.56
C TYR A 196 5.12 32.41 -20.68
N THR A 197 4.33 33.28 -21.32
CA THR A 197 3.38 34.21 -20.70
C THR A 197 1.97 33.87 -21.15
N THR A 198 0.95 34.40 -20.46
CA THR A 198 -0.45 34.18 -20.83
C THR A 198 -0.72 34.47 -22.31
N ASP A 199 -1.30 33.50 -23.01
CA ASP A 199 -1.71 33.61 -24.41
C ASP A 199 -3.02 32.85 -24.62
N PRO A 200 -4.09 33.47 -25.15
CA PRO A 200 -5.34 32.78 -25.46
C PRO A 200 -5.17 31.52 -26.32
N ALA A 201 -4.15 31.46 -27.20
CA ALA A 201 -3.84 30.30 -28.03
C ALA A 201 -3.36 29.08 -27.21
N HIS A 202 -2.87 29.29 -25.99
CA HIS A 202 -2.48 28.21 -25.08
C HIS A 202 -3.64 27.28 -24.74
N LYS A 203 -4.88 27.79 -24.73
CA LYS A 203 -6.07 26.96 -24.50
C LYS A 203 -6.22 25.88 -25.56
N GLU A 204 -6.10 26.27 -26.83
CA GLU A 204 -6.15 25.33 -27.95
C GLU A 204 -4.94 24.39 -27.97
N ASN A 205 -3.75 24.91 -27.64
CA ASN A 205 -2.54 24.10 -27.53
C ASN A 205 -2.66 23.00 -26.45
N ALA A 206 -3.24 23.32 -25.29
CA ALA A 206 -3.52 22.35 -24.23
C ALA A 206 -4.53 21.29 -24.67
N ARG A 207 -5.59 21.68 -25.40
CA ARG A 207 -6.58 20.75 -25.96
C ARG A 207 -5.94 19.75 -26.93
N ILE A 208 -5.04 20.21 -27.80
CA ILE A 208 -4.30 19.34 -28.72
C ILE A 208 -3.40 18.36 -27.97
N MET A 209 -2.69 18.81 -26.93
CA MET A 209 -1.89 17.92 -26.06
C MET A 209 -2.75 16.83 -25.45
N LYS A 210 -3.92 17.19 -24.93
CA LYS A 210 -4.88 16.25 -24.35
C LYS A 210 -5.38 15.23 -25.37
N ASN A 211 -5.75 15.66 -26.57
CA ASN A 211 -6.15 14.77 -27.66
C ASN A 211 -5.06 13.77 -28.04
N GLU A 212 -3.81 14.24 -28.13
CA GLU A 212 -2.66 13.36 -28.38
C GLU A 212 -2.55 12.27 -27.31
N LEU A 213 -2.63 12.66 -26.03
CA LEU A 213 -2.57 11.73 -24.91
C LEU A 213 -3.68 10.67 -25.00
N TYR A 214 -4.92 11.08 -25.29
CA TYR A 214 -6.05 10.15 -25.40
C TYR A 214 -5.86 9.14 -26.52
N GLN A 215 -5.40 9.59 -27.69
CA GLN A 215 -5.07 8.67 -28.78
C GLN A 215 -3.94 7.73 -28.40
N GLN A 216 -2.86 8.24 -27.80
CA GLN A 216 -1.71 7.45 -27.39
C GLN A 216 -2.07 6.40 -26.35
N VAL A 217 -2.87 6.75 -25.34
CA VAL A 217 -3.36 5.79 -24.35
C VAL A 217 -4.21 4.72 -25.01
N ARG A 218 -5.12 5.09 -25.92
CA ARG A 218 -5.93 4.12 -26.70
C ARG A 218 -5.04 3.15 -27.49
N GLU A 219 -4.01 3.66 -28.17
CA GLU A 219 -3.06 2.82 -28.90
C GLU A 219 -2.36 1.82 -27.99
N LEU A 220 -1.81 2.27 -26.85
CA LEU A 220 -1.12 1.41 -25.89
C LEU A 220 -2.00 0.26 -25.37
N VAL A 221 -3.26 0.56 -25.03
CA VAL A 221 -4.18 -0.43 -24.44
C VAL A 221 -4.93 -1.28 -25.45
N THR A 222 -4.80 -1.03 -26.76
CA THR A 222 -5.50 -1.80 -27.81
C THR A 222 -4.58 -2.52 -28.78
N GLN A 223 -3.37 -2.00 -29.04
CA GLN A 223 -2.50 -2.53 -30.10
C GLN A 223 -1.43 -3.49 -29.59
N TYR A 224 -1.12 -3.47 -28.30
CA TYR A 224 0.01 -4.21 -27.73
C TYR A 224 -0.38 -5.47 -26.96
N GLY A 225 -1.64 -5.92 -27.03
CA GLY A 225 -2.15 -7.08 -26.27
C GLY A 225 -2.38 -6.75 -24.78
N LYS A 226 -2.33 -7.76 -23.90
CA LYS A 226 -2.59 -7.57 -22.46
C LYS A 226 -1.52 -6.74 -21.77
N ILE A 227 -1.89 -5.60 -21.20
CA ILE A 227 -1.01 -4.80 -20.33
C ILE A 227 -1.47 -5.01 -18.89
N ASP A 228 -0.54 -5.37 -18.00
CA ASP A 228 -0.83 -5.69 -16.60
C ASP A 228 -0.76 -4.44 -15.70
N ASP A 229 0.10 -3.47 -16.02
CA ASP A 229 0.30 -2.23 -15.25
C ASP A 229 0.39 -0.99 -16.16
N LEU A 230 -0.34 0.08 -15.84
CA LEU A 230 -0.18 1.40 -16.46
C LEU A 230 0.20 2.43 -15.39
N TRP A 231 1.45 2.86 -15.46
CA TRP A 231 2.08 3.77 -14.51
C TRP A 231 1.99 5.21 -15.01
N TRP A 232 1.11 6.00 -14.42
CA TRP A 232 0.93 7.41 -14.77
C TRP A 232 1.99 8.29 -14.10
N ASP A 233 2.35 9.40 -14.73
CA ASP A 233 3.20 10.40 -14.08
C ASP A 233 3.17 11.79 -14.71
N GLY A 234 3.12 12.84 -13.90
CA GLY A 234 2.96 14.19 -14.41
C GLY A 234 1.50 14.52 -14.73
N GLY A 235 0.59 14.09 -13.87
CA GLY A 235 -0.82 14.48 -13.92
C GLY A 235 -1.05 15.89 -13.38
N TRP A 236 -0.14 16.45 -12.57
CA TRP A 236 -0.19 17.85 -12.15
C TRP A 236 -0.13 18.83 -13.34
N LEU A 237 -0.63 20.07 -13.18
CA LEU A 237 -0.61 21.10 -14.23
C LEU A 237 0.42 22.18 -13.93
N GLY A 238 1.18 22.58 -14.95
CA GLY A 238 2.25 23.58 -14.81
C GLY A 238 3.28 23.27 -13.72
N GLN A 239 3.45 22.00 -13.36
CA GLN A 239 4.38 21.57 -12.29
C GLN A 239 4.00 22.10 -10.90
N GLN A 240 2.70 22.35 -10.68
CA GLN A 240 2.16 22.86 -9.43
C GLN A 240 0.96 22.03 -8.97
N GLY A 241 0.68 22.07 -7.67
CA GLY A 241 -0.43 21.34 -7.07
C GLY A 241 -0.21 19.82 -7.03
N SER A 242 -1.30 19.08 -6.89
CA SER A 242 -1.31 17.61 -6.89
C SER A 242 -1.94 17.06 -8.17
N ASP A 243 -1.65 15.80 -8.51
CA ASP A 243 -2.30 15.11 -9.64
C ASP A 243 -3.83 15.18 -9.53
N ALA A 244 -4.38 14.97 -8.32
CA ALA A 244 -5.81 15.05 -8.06
C ALA A 244 -6.40 16.44 -8.35
N SER A 245 -5.66 17.51 -8.07
CA SER A 245 -6.13 18.88 -8.36
C SER A 245 -6.22 19.21 -9.86
N ALA A 246 -5.53 18.44 -10.69
CA ALA A 246 -5.52 18.56 -12.15
C ALA A 246 -6.48 17.59 -12.86
N ALA A 247 -7.16 16.71 -12.11
CA ALA A 247 -8.05 15.70 -12.66
C ALA A 247 -9.17 16.29 -13.55
N PHE A 248 -9.61 17.53 -13.29
CA PHE A 248 -10.59 18.22 -14.14
C PHE A 248 -10.17 18.32 -15.61
N PHE A 249 -8.87 18.47 -15.85
CA PHE A 249 -8.32 18.57 -17.19
C PHE A 249 -8.12 17.18 -17.81
N TRP A 250 -7.63 16.19 -17.08
CA TRP A 250 -7.31 14.87 -17.63
C TRP A 250 -8.48 13.89 -17.69
N GLU A 251 -9.42 13.98 -16.75
CA GLU A 251 -10.52 13.04 -16.52
C GLU A 251 -11.91 13.71 -16.72
N PRO A 252 -12.22 14.19 -17.93
CA PRO A 252 -13.44 14.92 -18.26
C PRO A 252 -14.73 14.10 -18.05
N GLY A 253 -14.66 12.76 -18.02
CA GLY A 253 -15.83 11.87 -18.04
C GLY A 253 -16.75 11.93 -16.83
N ARG A 254 -16.30 12.47 -15.67
CA ARG A 254 -17.15 12.65 -14.47
C ARG A 254 -17.38 14.09 -14.05
N PHE A 255 -16.71 15.09 -14.61
CA PHE A 255 -17.18 16.47 -14.44
C PHE A 255 -18.41 16.59 -15.34
N ARG A 256 -19.59 16.28 -14.75
CA ARG A 256 -20.92 16.18 -15.37
C ARG A 256 -21.43 17.53 -15.88
N ASP A 257 -20.57 18.26 -16.55
CA ASP A 257 -20.87 19.55 -17.10
C ASP A 257 -20.90 19.43 -18.62
N PRO A 258 -22.08 19.58 -19.25
CA PRO A 258 -22.17 19.86 -20.68
C PRO A 258 -21.35 21.10 -21.08
N ALA A 259 -21.04 21.98 -20.13
CA ALA A 259 -20.10 23.09 -20.25
C ALA A 259 -18.66 22.73 -19.85
N ASN A 260 -18.30 21.44 -19.76
CA ASN A 260 -16.91 21.02 -19.54
C ASN A 260 -15.99 21.79 -20.48
N GLU A 261 -15.16 22.64 -19.91
CA GLU A 261 -14.30 23.56 -20.65
C GLU A 261 -13.19 22.82 -21.43
N TRP A 262 -13.04 21.53 -21.18
CA TRP A 262 -11.99 20.65 -21.70
C TRP A 262 -12.53 19.37 -22.35
N PRO A 263 -13.32 19.45 -23.43
CA PRO A 263 -13.74 18.27 -24.17
C PRO A 263 -12.55 17.60 -24.87
N VAL A 264 -12.65 16.29 -25.10
CA VAL A 264 -11.79 15.55 -26.03
C VAL A 264 -12.53 15.45 -27.35
N ASP A 265 -11.84 15.68 -28.47
CA ASP A 265 -12.51 15.61 -29.77
C ASP A 265 -13.10 14.22 -30.02
N SER A 266 -14.19 14.16 -30.77
CA SER A 266 -14.90 12.93 -31.11
C SER A 266 -14.01 11.87 -31.76
N ALA A 267 -12.93 12.26 -32.46
CA ALA A 267 -11.95 11.34 -33.05
C ALA A 267 -11.10 10.58 -32.01
N TYR A 268 -10.91 11.17 -30.82
CA TYR A 268 -10.05 10.64 -29.76
C TYR A 268 -10.83 10.25 -28.50
N SER A 269 -12.12 10.58 -28.44
CA SER A 269 -13.03 10.23 -27.34
C SER A 269 -13.71 8.89 -27.59
N GLU A 270 -14.05 8.20 -26.51
CA GLU A 270 -14.92 7.03 -26.51
C GLU A 270 -15.99 7.21 -25.43
N THR A 271 -17.15 6.58 -25.58
CA THR A 271 -18.22 6.64 -24.58
C THR A 271 -18.37 5.34 -23.79
N ASP A 272 -18.83 5.49 -22.56
CA ASP A 272 -19.34 4.41 -21.72
C ASP A 272 -20.69 3.94 -22.29
N PRO A 273 -20.83 2.67 -22.71
CA PRO A 273 -22.08 2.17 -23.27
C PRO A 273 -23.24 2.13 -22.25
N ALA A 274 -22.95 2.04 -20.94
CA ALA A 274 -23.98 1.98 -19.92
C ALA A 274 -24.58 3.35 -19.59
N THR A 275 -23.76 4.41 -19.66
CA THR A 275 -24.18 5.78 -19.29
C THR A 275 -24.30 6.74 -20.47
N GLY A 276 -23.78 6.37 -21.65
CA GLY A 276 -23.70 7.21 -22.84
C GLY A 276 -22.71 8.38 -22.72
N ARG A 277 -21.88 8.43 -21.67
CA ARG A 277 -20.99 9.56 -21.38
C ARG A 277 -19.59 9.35 -21.95
N PRO A 278 -18.87 10.42 -22.33
CA PRO A 278 -17.45 10.33 -22.67
C PRO A 278 -16.64 9.73 -21.52
N LEU A 279 -15.70 8.85 -21.85
CA LEU A 279 -14.75 8.26 -20.91
C LEU A 279 -13.60 9.23 -20.67
N GLY A 280 -13.15 9.31 -19.41
CA GLY A 280 -11.84 9.84 -19.08
C GLY A 280 -10.72 8.84 -19.38
N LEU A 281 -9.47 9.18 -19.06
CA LEU A 281 -8.30 8.32 -19.30
C LEU A 281 -8.46 6.96 -18.61
N THR A 282 -8.78 6.96 -17.32
CA THR A 282 -8.91 5.70 -16.57
C THR A 282 -10.09 4.86 -17.10
N GLY A 283 -11.20 5.50 -17.47
CA GLY A 283 -12.35 4.82 -18.07
C GLY A 283 -12.02 4.17 -19.41
N LEU A 284 -11.28 4.89 -20.28
CA LEU A 284 -10.77 4.38 -21.55
C LEU A 284 -9.85 3.16 -21.34
N VAL A 285 -8.93 3.26 -20.39
CA VAL A 285 -8.03 2.16 -20.03
C VAL A 285 -8.80 0.93 -19.56
N ARG A 286 -9.75 1.11 -18.63
CA ARG A 286 -10.57 0.03 -18.06
C ARG A 286 -11.50 -0.64 -19.06
N LYS A 287 -12.00 0.11 -20.05
CA LYS A 287 -12.82 -0.43 -21.13
C LYS A 287 -12.07 -1.47 -21.96
N HIS A 288 -10.81 -1.20 -22.28
CA HIS A 288 -10.00 -2.07 -23.16
C HIS A 288 -9.16 -3.10 -22.39
N GLN A 289 -8.79 -2.79 -21.15
CA GLN A 289 -7.99 -3.65 -20.27
C GLN A 289 -8.68 -3.75 -18.90
N PRO A 290 -9.70 -4.61 -18.72
CA PRO A 290 -10.49 -4.65 -17.49
C PRO A 290 -9.70 -5.13 -16.25
N ASP A 291 -8.53 -5.73 -16.43
CA ASP A 291 -7.70 -6.30 -15.36
C ASP A 291 -6.40 -5.53 -15.10
N ILE A 292 -6.06 -4.51 -15.90
CA ILE A 292 -4.85 -3.71 -15.70
C ILE A 292 -4.87 -3.04 -14.32
N VAL A 293 -3.72 -2.80 -13.68
CA VAL A 293 -3.67 -1.94 -12.49
C VAL A 293 -3.06 -0.59 -12.84
N THR A 294 -3.45 0.48 -12.16
CA THR A 294 -2.88 1.80 -12.42
C THR A 294 -2.51 2.54 -11.14
N THR A 295 -1.50 3.39 -11.22
CA THR A 295 -1.19 4.37 -10.17
C THR A 295 -2.24 5.48 -10.12
N LEU A 296 -2.17 6.32 -9.08
CA LEU A 296 -3.03 7.50 -8.88
C LEU A 296 -2.61 8.76 -9.67
N ARG A 297 -1.52 8.67 -10.42
CA ARG A 297 -0.81 9.84 -10.98
C ARG A 297 -1.39 10.40 -12.28
N SER A 298 -2.58 9.94 -12.67
CA SER A 298 -3.41 10.61 -13.68
C SER A 298 -4.34 11.67 -13.07
N GLY A 299 -4.46 11.69 -11.74
CA GLY A 299 -5.44 12.47 -10.99
C GLY A 299 -6.66 11.66 -10.51
N TRP A 300 -6.83 10.43 -10.99
CA TRP A 300 -7.74 9.44 -10.41
C TRP A 300 -7.12 8.81 -9.15
N ILE A 301 -7.93 8.25 -8.24
CA ILE A 301 -7.42 7.67 -6.96
C ILE A 301 -6.46 6.47 -7.10
N GLY A 302 -6.34 5.87 -8.29
CA GLY A 302 -5.47 4.73 -8.59
C GLY A 302 -5.87 3.43 -7.89
N ASP A 303 -5.37 2.28 -8.35
CA ASP A 303 -5.54 1.00 -7.65
C ASP A 303 -4.52 0.82 -6.53
N PHE A 304 -3.34 1.41 -6.70
CA PHE A 304 -2.25 1.48 -5.74
C PHE A 304 -1.63 2.88 -5.70
N THR A 305 -0.95 3.17 -4.59
CA THR A 305 -0.17 4.40 -4.41
C THR A 305 1.31 4.14 -4.64
N SER A 306 2.06 5.19 -4.97
CA SER A 306 3.52 5.14 -5.14
C SER A 306 4.22 6.04 -4.11
N GLU A 307 5.22 5.49 -3.41
CA GLU A 307 6.19 6.24 -2.62
C GLU A 307 7.49 6.39 -3.43
N GLU A 308 7.76 7.59 -3.93
CA GLU A 308 8.85 7.85 -4.87
C GLU A 308 10.17 8.24 -4.16
N GLY A 309 11.30 7.85 -4.75
CA GLY A 309 12.61 8.43 -4.46
C GLY A 309 13.44 7.61 -3.46
N PRO A 310 14.60 8.13 -3.00
CA PRO A 310 15.59 7.34 -2.26
C PRO A 310 15.29 7.20 -0.77
N SER A 311 14.21 7.79 -0.26
CA SER A 311 13.83 7.71 1.15
C SER A 311 13.55 6.25 1.56
N VAL A 312 14.05 5.85 2.72
CA VAL A 312 13.78 4.53 3.28
C VAL A 312 12.36 4.52 3.86
N PRO A 313 11.49 3.56 3.48
CA PRO A 313 10.17 3.43 4.09
C PRO A 313 10.27 3.25 5.61
N SER A 314 9.46 3.99 6.37
CA SER A 314 9.45 3.99 7.83
C SER A 314 8.03 3.93 8.39
N GLY A 315 7.91 3.72 9.70
CA GLY A 315 6.64 3.67 10.40
C GLY A 315 5.87 2.36 10.20
N ALA A 316 4.54 2.44 10.29
CA ALA A 316 3.68 1.27 10.31
C ALA A 316 3.56 0.53 8.97
N ILE A 317 3.16 -0.74 9.03
CA ILE A 317 2.74 -1.54 7.88
C ILE A 317 1.64 -0.81 7.09
N ARG A 318 1.76 -0.80 5.76
CA ARG A 318 0.76 -0.21 4.86
C ARG A 318 -0.44 -1.15 4.75
N THR A 319 -1.57 -0.70 5.28
CA THR A 319 -2.82 -1.49 5.29
C THR A 319 -3.99 -0.77 4.61
N ALA A 320 -3.94 0.56 4.49
CA ALA A 320 -5.02 1.36 3.90
C ALA A 320 -5.11 1.24 2.37
N ARG A 321 -3.96 1.11 1.69
CA ARG A 321 -3.85 0.96 0.23
C ARG A 321 -2.66 0.08 -0.10
N VAL A 322 -2.75 -0.62 -1.25
CA VAL A 322 -1.56 -1.22 -1.86
C VAL A 322 -0.59 -0.09 -2.20
N ALA A 323 0.66 -0.27 -1.84
CA ALA A 323 1.70 0.74 -1.99
C ALA A 323 2.94 0.15 -2.67
N GLU A 324 3.50 0.90 -3.60
CA GLU A 324 4.73 0.57 -4.30
C GLU A 324 5.82 1.58 -3.98
N LYS A 325 7.01 1.11 -3.64
CA LYS A 325 8.22 1.92 -3.50
C LYS A 325 8.97 1.93 -4.83
N CYS A 326 8.94 3.04 -5.54
CA CYS A 326 9.77 3.23 -6.73
C CYS A 326 11.00 4.08 -6.41
N PHE A 327 12.18 3.67 -6.89
CA PHE A 327 13.42 4.43 -6.69
C PHE A 327 14.46 4.16 -7.77
N THR A 328 15.35 5.12 -8.00
CA THR A 328 16.49 4.98 -8.91
C THR A 328 17.76 4.55 -8.21
N ILE A 329 18.55 3.72 -8.91
CA ILE A 329 19.91 3.35 -8.50
C ILE A 329 20.98 4.19 -9.21
N GLY A 330 20.63 5.02 -10.20
CA GLY A 330 21.55 5.73 -11.08
C GLY A 330 21.62 7.25 -10.88
N GLY A 331 21.18 7.77 -9.73
CA GLY A 331 21.21 9.20 -9.38
C GLY A 331 20.15 10.09 -10.06
N ALA A 332 19.65 9.70 -11.23
CA ALA A 332 18.45 10.20 -11.90
C ALA A 332 17.63 9.01 -12.41
N TRP A 333 16.37 9.22 -12.84
CA TRP A 333 15.58 8.12 -13.39
C TRP A 333 16.14 7.70 -14.76
N GLY A 334 16.24 8.63 -15.69
CA GLY A 334 16.91 8.47 -16.97
C GLY A 334 18.43 8.50 -16.85
N TYR A 335 19.11 8.04 -17.91
CA TYR A 335 20.57 7.97 -17.91
C TYR A 335 21.23 9.33 -17.68
N LYS A 336 22.16 9.37 -16.73
CA LYS A 336 22.99 10.51 -16.40
C LYS A 336 24.46 10.12 -16.39
N ALA A 337 25.24 10.69 -17.30
CA ALA A 337 26.67 10.39 -17.42
C ALA A 337 27.41 10.75 -16.13
N GLY A 338 28.29 9.87 -15.68
CA GLY A 338 29.10 10.06 -14.46
C GLY A 338 28.33 9.99 -13.14
N ALA A 339 27.03 9.66 -13.15
CA ALA A 339 26.29 9.47 -11.91
C ALA A 339 26.75 8.22 -11.14
N SER A 340 26.90 8.36 -9.82
CA SER A 340 27.23 7.23 -8.94
C SER A 340 26.05 6.26 -8.86
N VAL A 341 26.38 4.96 -8.90
CA VAL A 341 25.39 3.90 -8.64
C VAL A 341 25.20 3.72 -7.13
N MET A 342 23.96 3.53 -6.71
CA MET A 342 23.59 3.26 -5.31
C MET A 342 24.36 2.05 -4.76
N GLY A 343 24.81 2.12 -3.51
CA GLY A 343 25.43 0.98 -2.85
C GLY A 343 24.42 -0.13 -2.54
N PHE A 344 24.87 -1.40 -2.59
CA PHE A 344 24.01 -2.56 -2.30
C PHE A 344 23.29 -2.46 -0.95
N GLY A 345 24.01 -2.06 0.11
CA GLY A 345 23.41 -1.86 1.44
C GLY A 345 22.29 -0.82 1.45
N THR A 346 22.42 0.27 0.68
CA THR A 346 21.38 1.30 0.56
C THR A 346 20.16 0.75 -0.18
N ALA A 347 20.37 0.02 -1.28
CA ALA A 347 19.28 -0.60 -2.03
C ALA A 347 18.52 -1.61 -1.17
N MET A 348 19.24 -2.51 -0.49
CA MET A 348 18.62 -3.49 0.42
C MET A 348 17.89 -2.83 1.59
N ASN A 349 18.42 -1.73 2.14
CA ASN A 349 17.74 -0.98 3.20
C ASN A 349 16.38 -0.44 2.75
N ILE A 350 16.26 0.02 1.50
CA ILE A 350 14.96 0.44 0.93
C ILE A 350 14.05 -0.77 0.73
N LEU A 351 14.56 -1.82 0.07
CA LEU A 351 13.78 -3.01 -0.30
C LEU A 351 13.18 -3.73 0.91
N VAL A 352 14.00 -4.05 1.92
CA VAL A 352 13.56 -4.81 3.09
C VAL A 352 12.57 -4.00 3.92
N ASN A 353 12.82 -2.70 4.10
CA ASN A 353 11.88 -1.83 4.81
C ASN A 353 10.54 -1.68 4.07
N ALA A 354 10.52 -1.77 2.74
CA ALA A 354 9.28 -1.80 1.97
C ALA A 354 8.52 -3.12 2.20
N TRP A 355 9.19 -4.27 2.07
CA TRP A 355 8.55 -5.59 2.19
C TRP A 355 7.94 -5.84 3.57
N VAL A 356 8.67 -5.53 4.65
CA VAL A 356 8.14 -5.67 6.03
C VAL A 356 6.99 -4.71 6.33
N ARG A 357 6.75 -3.71 5.47
CA ARG A 357 5.61 -2.78 5.53
C ARG A 357 4.53 -3.10 4.51
N ASN A 358 4.52 -4.31 3.95
CA ASN A 358 3.54 -4.77 2.98
C ASN A 358 3.53 -3.96 1.67
N MET A 359 4.68 -3.47 1.25
CA MET A 359 4.84 -2.74 -0.03
C MET A 359 5.45 -3.62 -1.11
N THR A 360 5.22 -3.24 -2.36
CA THR A 360 6.00 -3.72 -3.52
C THR A 360 7.14 -2.75 -3.82
N CYS A 361 8.12 -3.18 -4.60
CA CYS A 361 9.27 -2.37 -4.99
C CYS A 361 9.43 -2.37 -6.51
N LEU A 362 9.73 -1.20 -7.07
CA LEU A 362 10.02 -1.00 -8.48
C LEU A 362 11.38 -0.32 -8.63
N VAL A 363 12.40 -1.12 -8.95
CA VAL A 363 13.81 -0.68 -8.99
C VAL A 363 14.15 -0.18 -10.39
N ASN A 364 14.52 1.10 -10.50
CA ASN A 364 14.80 1.70 -11.80
C ASN A 364 16.23 1.50 -12.28
N VAL A 365 16.37 1.18 -13.56
CA VAL A 365 17.59 1.33 -14.36
C VAL A 365 17.40 2.38 -15.45
N GLY A 366 18.48 3.08 -15.80
CA GLY A 366 18.50 4.07 -16.88
C GLY A 366 19.47 3.65 -17.99
N PRO A 367 18.99 2.99 -19.07
CA PRO A 367 19.83 2.63 -20.21
C PRO A 367 20.38 3.88 -20.93
N ASP A 368 21.58 3.75 -21.49
CA ASP A 368 22.24 4.84 -22.22
C ASP A 368 21.57 5.12 -23.58
N ARG A 369 22.08 6.11 -24.33
CA ARG A 369 21.56 6.51 -25.64
C ARG A 369 21.54 5.41 -26.71
N THR A 370 22.27 4.32 -26.50
CA THR A 370 22.29 3.16 -27.40
C THR A 370 21.26 2.11 -26.98
N GLY A 371 20.78 2.13 -25.73
CA GLY A 371 19.87 1.13 -25.18
C GLY A 371 20.55 0.11 -24.27
N ALA A 372 21.86 0.24 -24.03
CA ALA A 372 22.58 -0.61 -23.10
C ALA A 372 22.36 -0.15 -21.65
N VAL A 373 22.03 -1.07 -20.74
CA VAL A 373 22.05 -0.79 -19.30
C VAL A 373 23.52 -0.72 -18.84
N PRO A 374 23.96 0.36 -18.16
CA PRO A 374 25.34 0.46 -17.69
C PRO A 374 25.72 -0.70 -16.78
N THR A 375 26.92 -1.27 -16.96
CA THR A 375 27.39 -2.47 -16.24
C THR A 375 27.26 -2.33 -14.71
N ALA A 376 27.63 -1.18 -14.15
CA ALA A 376 27.53 -0.96 -12.71
C ALA A 376 26.08 -1.02 -12.18
N GLN A 377 25.09 -0.57 -12.97
CA GLN A 377 23.68 -0.73 -12.63
C GLN A 377 23.27 -2.20 -12.74
N ALA A 378 23.68 -2.88 -13.82
CA ALA A 378 23.41 -4.30 -14.04
C ALA A 378 23.99 -5.19 -12.92
N ASP A 379 25.20 -4.90 -12.44
CA ASP A 379 25.85 -5.65 -11.37
C ASP A 379 25.13 -5.49 -10.03
N LEU A 380 24.64 -4.28 -9.72
CA LEU A 380 23.85 -4.05 -8.52
C LEU A 380 22.54 -4.86 -8.55
N VAL A 381 21.80 -4.83 -9.66
CA VAL A 381 20.53 -5.57 -9.76
C VAL A 381 20.74 -7.09 -9.73
N ARG A 382 21.83 -7.60 -10.33
CA ARG A 382 22.20 -9.02 -10.18
C ARG A 382 22.56 -9.39 -8.75
N ARG A 383 23.21 -8.49 -8.01
CA ARG A 383 23.52 -8.71 -6.59
C ARG A 383 22.25 -8.74 -5.72
N ILE A 384 21.24 -7.93 -6.04
CA ILE A 384 19.89 -8.07 -5.46
C ILE A 384 19.32 -9.45 -5.80
N GLY A 385 19.47 -9.89 -7.05
CA GLY A 385 19.11 -11.24 -7.50
C GLY A 385 19.70 -12.39 -6.67
N SER A 386 20.97 -12.28 -6.27
CA SER A 386 21.60 -13.27 -5.40
C SER A 386 20.89 -13.38 -4.04
N PHE A 387 20.45 -12.26 -3.46
CA PHE A 387 19.62 -12.26 -2.25
C PHE A 387 18.25 -12.88 -2.51
N MET A 388 17.59 -12.50 -3.62
CA MET A 388 16.27 -13.04 -3.95
C MET A 388 16.29 -14.54 -4.21
N THR A 389 17.39 -15.08 -4.70
CA THR A 389 17.58 -16.52 -4.91
C THR A 389 17.62 -17.28 -3.59
N THR A 390 18.26 -16.73 -2.55
CA THR A 390 18.41 -17.41 -1.24
C THR A 390 17.28 -17.09 -0.27
N CYS A 391 16.73 -15.87 -0.31
CA CYS A 391 15.76 -15.37 0.66
C CYS A 391 14.37 -15.09 0.06
N GLY A 392 14.15 -15.42 -1.22
CA GLY A 392 12.91 -15.10 -1.92
C GLY A 392 11.64 -15.68 -1.29
N GLU A 393 11.73 -16.78 -0.54
CA GLU A 393 10.57 -17.34 0.16
C GLU A 393 9.96 -16.40 1.21
N ALA A 394 10.79 -15.54 1.81
CA ALA A 394 10.40 -14.53 2.80
C ALA A 394 9.88 -13.24 2.16
N VAL A 395 9.91 -13.14 0.83
CA VAL A 395 9.47 -11.96 0.08
C VAL A 395 8.27 -12.29 -0.79
N TYR A 396 8.39 -13.22 -1.74
CA TYR A 396 7.33 -13.48 -2.70
C TYR A 396 6.08 -14.10 -2.05
N GLY A 397 4.93 -13.54 -2.39
CA GLY A 397 3.62 -13.98 -1.87
C GLY A 397 3.43 -13.75 -0.37
N THR A 398 4.29 -12.96 0.29
CA THR A 398 4.13 -12.65 1.71
C THR A 398 3.31 -11.37 1.91
N THR A 399 2.74 -11.18 3.09
CA THR A 399 2.25 -9.88 3.57
C THR A 399 3.18 -9.35 4.65
N GLY A 400 3.25 -8.02 4.82
CA GLY A 400 3.94 -7.45 5.99
C GLY A 400 3.23 -7.85 7.29
N GLY A 401 4.00 -8.04 8.37
CA GLY A 401 3.49 -8.49 9.67
C GLY A 401 3.86 -9.94 10.02
N PRO A 402 3.28 -10.52 11.09
CA PRO A 402 2.03 -10.08 11.72
C PRO A 402 2.18 -8.91 12.70
N TRP A 403 3.39 -8.61 13.17
CA TRP A 403 3.64 -7.47 14.07
C TRP A 403 4.28 -6.29 13.35
N GLN A 404 4.13 -5.09 13.92
CA GLN A 404 4.74 -3.89 13.38
C GLN A 404 6.28 -3.97 13.41
N PRO A 405 6.96 -3.43 12.39
CA PRO A 405 8.41 -3.35 12.39
C PRO A 405 8.92 -2.29 13.38
N LEU A 406 10.20 -2.40 13.73
CA LEU A 406 10.94 -1.33 14.40
C LEU A 406 11.96 -0.75 13.42
N ASP A 407 11.78 0.52 13.08
CA ASP A 407 12.60 1.24 12.10
C ASP A 407 14.10 1.00 12.30
N GLY A 408 14.77 0.58 11.22
CA GLY A 408 16.21 0.32 11.18
C GLY A 408 16.68 -0.93 11.93
N LYS A 409 15.81 -1.64 12.67
CA LYS A 409 16.20 -2.80 13.48
C LYS A 409 15.64 -4.12 12.96
N TYR A 410 14.32 -4.24 12.85
CA TYR A 410 13.71 -5.50 12.44
C TYR A 410 12.30 -5.30 11.89
N GLY A 411 11.81 -6.29 11.17
CA GLY A 411 10.42 -6.35 10.72
C GLY A 411 10.01 -7.78 10.40
N TYR A 412 8.77 -7.95 9.95
CA TYR A 412 8.20 -9.26 9.70
C TYR A 412 7.49 -9.30 8.36
N THR A 413 7.56 -10.46 7.72
CA THR A 413 6.62 -10.85 6.66
C THR A 413 5.99 -12.19 7.03
N CYS A 414 4.86 -12.55 6.43
CA CYS A 414 4.23 -13.84 6.68
C CYS A 414 3.51 -14.39 5.45
N LYS A 415 3.44 -15.72 5.38
CA LYS A 415 2.71 -16.48 4.36
C LYS A 415 2.33 -17.84 4.92
N GLY A 416 1.05 -18.20 4.83
CA GLY A 416 0.56 -19.47 5.34
C GLY A 416 0.88 -19.65 6.83
N SER A 417 1.56 -20.73 7.19
CA SER A 417 1.97 -21.04 8.57
C SER A 417 3.33 -20.48 8.97
N THR A 418 4.02 -19.75 8.08
CA THR A 418 5.35 -19.23 8.36
C THR A 418 5.31 -17.71 8.48
N PHE A 419 5.95 -17.18 9.52
CA PHE A 419 6.38 -15.79 9.55
C PHE A 419 7.90 -15.74 9.44
N TYR A 420 8.41 -14.69 8.82
CA TYR A 420 9.82 -14.45 8.58
C TYR A 420 10.22 -13.20 9.34
N LEU A 421 11.21 -13.33 10.20
CA LEU A 421 11.85 -12.24 10.91
C LEU A 421 13.01 -11.71 10.06
N HIS A 422 12.92 -10.45 9.67
CA HIS A 422 13.97 -9.71 8.97
C HIS A 422 14.77 -8.90 9.98
N LEU A 423 16.06 -9.20 10.16
CA LEU A 423 16.96 -8.47 11.04
C LEU A 423 17.85 -7.52 10.23
N LEU A 424 17.59 -6.23 10.36
CA LEU A 424 18.27 -5.15 9.64
C LEU A 424 19.57 -4.74 10.36
N PRO A 425 20.49 -3.99 9.71
CA PRO A 425 21.80 -3.67 10.27
C PRO A 425 21.79 -2.99 11.65
N GLY A 426 20.73 -2.25 12.00
CA GLY A 426 20.59 -1.64 13.32
C GLY A 426 20.28 -2.63 14.45
N TYR A 427 20.08 -3.91 14.14
CA TYR A 427 19.99 -5.00 15.11
C TYR A 427 21.27 -5.85 15.10
N SER A 428 22.04 -5.75 16.19
CA SER A 428 23.33 -6.43 16.36
C SER A 428 23.25 -7.77 17.10
N GLY A 429 22.07 -8.15 17.62
CA GLY A 429 21.90 -9.40 18.36
C GLY A 429 22.02 -10.64 17.47
N THR A 430 22.57 -11.71 18.04
CA THR A 430 22.61 -13.07 17.46
C THR A 430 21.52 -13.99 18.04
N SER A 431 20.69 -13.44 18.91
CA SER A 431 19.44 -14.01 19.41
C SER A 431 18.32 -12.99 19.24
N PHE A 432 17.08 -13.45 19.16
CA PHE A 432 15.90 -12.60 19.08
C PHE A 432 14.72 -13.26 19.78
N THR A 433 13.92 -12.49 20.50
CA THR A 433 12.66 -12.96 21.11
C THR A 433 11.48 -12.28 20.43
N THR A 434 10.58 -13.06 19.85
CA THR A 434 9.39 -12.54 19.15
C THR A 434 8.34 -12.02 20.13
N PRO A 435 7.39 -11.19 19.66
CA PRO A 435 6.09 -11.09 20.30
C PRO A 435 5.40 -12.48 20.39
N SER A 436 4.37 -12.59 21.23
CA SER A 436 3.68 -13.86 21.50
C SER A 436 3.00 -14.41 20.24
N ILE A 437 3.17 -15.71 19.97
CA ILE A 437 2.44 -16.44 18.91
C ILE A 437 1.08 -16.97 19.39
N GLY A 438 0.64 -16.58 20.59
CA GLY A 438 -0.55 -17.10 21.22
C GLY A 438 -0.38 -18.58 21.62
N ASP A 439 -1.38 -19.40 21.28
CA ASP A 439 -1.42 -20.83 21.58
C ASP A 439 -0.78 -21.72 20.48
N ALA A 440 -0.31 -21.11 19.39
CA ALA A 440 0.30 -21.82 18.26
C ALA A 440 1.58 -22.55 18.70
N GLN A 441 1.87 -23.67 18.03
CA GLN A 441 3.08 -24.45 18.28
C GLN A 441 4.09 -24.22 17.16
N VAL A 442 5.36 -24.04 17.52
CA VAL A 442 6.45 -23.91 16.56
C VAL A 442 6.84 -25.30 16.07
N THR A 443 6.75 -25.52 14.76
CA THR A 443 7.13 -26.77 14.10
C THR A 443 8.53 -26.71 13.49
N ARG A 444 9.03 -25.50 13.16
CA ARG A 444 10.38 -25.30 12.64
C ARG A 444 10.86 -23.86 12.84
N VAL A 445 12.15 -23.70 13.14
CA VAL A 445 12.86 -22.41 13.05
C VAL A 445 14.12 -22.61 12.22
N HIS A 446 14.35 -21.79 11.21
CA HIS A 446 15.50 -21.93 10.31
C HIS A 446 16.07 -20.58 9.84
N ASP A 447 17.38 -20.56 9.56
CA ASP A 447 18.00 -19.50 8.76
C ASP A 447 17.55 -19.68 7.30
N VAL A 448 16.87 -18.68 6.75
CA VAL A 448 16.28 -18.79 5.40
C VAL A 448 17.37 -18.94 4.34
N ALA A 449 18.46 -18.20 4.46
CA ALA A 449 19.50 -18.17 3.44
C ALA A 449 20.25 -19.50 3.30
N SER A 450 20.49 -20.23 4.39
CA SER A 450 21.12 -21.56 4.34
C SER A 450 20.18 -22.74 4.52
N GLY A 451 18.91 -22.51 4.86
CA GLY A 451 17.94 -23.54 5.20
C GLY A 451 18.28 -24.33 6.47
N THR A 452 19.25 -23.89 7.26
CA THR A 452 19.73 -24.60 8.46
C THR A 452 18.80 -24.34 9.62
N ASP A 453 18.41 -25.40 10.34
CA ASP A 453 17.58 -25.25 11.54
C ASP A 453 18.36 -24.52 12.66
N LEU A 454 17.67 -23.62 13.36
CA LEU A 454 18.25 -22.80 14.43
C LEU A 454 17.76 -23.26 15.80
N PRO A 455 18.59 -23.21 16.85
CA PRO A 455 18.14 -23.47 18.21
C PRO A 455 17.12 -22.41 18.67
N TYR A 456 16.01 -22.86 19.26
CA TYR A 456 14.99 -21.99 19.82
C TYR A 456 14.38 -22.55 21.11
N SER A 457 13.73 -21.68 21.87
CA SER A 457 12.83 -22.04 22.97
C SER A 457 11.52 -21.26 22.86
N VAL A 458 10.44 -21.84 23.36
CA VAL A 458 9.12 -21.19 23.44
C VAL A 458 8.77 -20.98 24.91
N GLY A 459 8.57 -19.73 25.31
CA GLY A 459 8.15 -19.37 26.66
C GLY A 459 6.69 -19.76 26.92
N ALA A 460 6.31 -19.85 28.21
CA ALA A 460 4.93 -20.08 28.61
C ALA A 460 3.97 -18.95 28.18
N ASP A 461 4.51 -17.78 27.85
CA ASP A 461 3.80 -16.62 27.29
C ASP A 461 3.67 -16.67 25.76
N GLY A 462 4.10 -17.76 25.12
CA GLY A 462 4.04 -17.95 23.66
C GLY A 462 5.11 -17.16 22.90
N ARG A 463 6.11 -16.56 23.56
CA ARG A 463 7.21 -15.90 22.86
C ARG A 463 8.27 -16.91 22.41
N VAL A 464 8.74 -16.77 21.17
CA VAL A 464 9.79 -17.63 20.60
C VAL A 464 11.13 -16.92 20.74
N THR A 465 12.08 -17.52 21.46
CA THR A 465 13.46 -17.05 21.52
C THR A 465 14.33 -17.89 20.61
N VAL A 466 14.84 -17.28 19.54
CA VAL A 466 15.76 -17.90 18.58
C VAL A 466 17.19 -17.49 18.93
N THR A 467 18.14 -18.41 18.78
CA THR A 467 19.58 -18.16 19.05
C THR A 467 20.45 -18.69 17.91
N GLY A 468 21.72 -18.28 17.86
CA GLY A 468 22.66 -18.74 16.83
C GLY A 468 22.44 -18.10 15.46
N ILE A 469 21.76 -16.95 15.41
CA ILE A 469 21.47 -16.25 14.16
C ILE A 469 22.78 -15.73 13.55
N ASN A 470 23.05 -16.10 12.31
CA ASN A 470 24.24 -15.64 11.58
C ASN A 470 23.99 -14.24 10.97
N ARG A 471 24.63 -13.23 11.57
CA ARG A 471 24.54 -11.82 11.13
C ARG A 471 25.60 -11.40 10.10
N THR A 472 26.49 -12.31 9.69
CA THR A 472 27.61 -11.97 8.78
C THR A 472 27.39 -12.43 7.34
N ARG A 473 26.49 -13.39 7.09
CA ARG A 473 26.22 -13.91 5.74
C ARG A 473 25.57 -12.86 4.82
N ILE A 474 24.51 -12.24 5.31
CA ILE A 474 23.76 -11.17 4.63
C ILE A 474 23.49 -10.08 5.68
N PRO A 475 24.48 -9.22 5.98
CA PRO A 475 24.37 -8.25 7.07
C PRO A 475 23.25 -7.21 6.81
N GLU A 476 22.89 -6.98 5.55
CA GLU A 476 21.78 -6.11 5.15
C GLU A 476 20.41 -6.65 5.61
N ASP A 477 20.25 -7.97 5.70
CA ASP A 477 19.04 -8.65 6.14
C ASP A 477 19.30 -10.13 6.47
N SER A 478 19.42 -10.47 7.76
CA SER A 478 19.41 -11.89 8.16
C SER A 478 17.97 -12.28 8.40
N VAL A 479 17.53 -13.28 7.64
CA VAL A 479 16.13 -13.72 7.66
C VAL A 479 16.01 -15.05 8.38
N VAL A 480 15.13 -15.09 9.38
CA VAL A 480 14.78 -16.30 10.13
C VAL A 480 13.33 -16.67 9.83
N GLY A 481 13.10 -17.89 9.36
CA GLY A 481 11.77 -18.45 9.19
C GLY A 481 11.31 -19.16 10.46
N VAL A 482 10.08 -18.89 10.90
CA VAL A 482 9.42 -19.59 12.01
C VAL A 482 8.10 -20.15 11.49
N THR A 483 8.00 -21.47 11.42
CA THR A 483 6.81 -22.18 10.95
C THR A 483 6.00 -22.67 12.14
N LEU A 484 4.70 -22.44 12.07
CA LEU A 484 3.71 -22.81 13.07
C LEU A 484 2.95 -24.08 12.64
N ASP A 485 2.22 -24.68 13.58
CA ASP A 485 1.30 -25.79 13.35
C ASP A 485 0.00 -25.38 12.60
N ARG A 486 -0.15 -24.09 12.32
CA ARG A 486 -1.35 -23.45 11.74
C ARG A 486 -0.98 -22.17 10.99
N THR A 487 -1.90 -21.62 10.20
CA THR A 487 -1.63 -20.34 9.51
C THR A 487 -1.43 -19.19 10.50
N VAL A 488 -0.45 -18.31 10.24
CA VAL A 488 -0.14 -17.13 11.05
C VAL A 488 -1.37 -16.23 11.15
N GLN A 489 -2.02 -15.94 10.02
CA GLN A 489 -3.29 -15.24 10.02
C GLN A 489 -4.44 -16.24 10.18
N PRO A 490 -5.44 -15.95 11.03
CA PRO A 490 -6.70 -16.70 11.09
C PRO A 490 -7.32 -16.82 9.69
N ALA A 491 -7.77 -18.02 9.34
CA ALA A 491 -8.47 -18.25 8.08
C ALA A 491 -9.96 -17.92 8.25
N ASP A 492 -10.55 -17.27 7.23
CA ASP A 492 -12.00 -17.17 7.15
C ASP A 492 -12.60 -18.53 6.78
N ILE A 493 -13.38 -19.12 7.69
CA ILE A 493 -14.01 -20.43 7.51
C ILE A 493 -15.37 -20.35 6.78
N ALA A 494 -15.89 -19.14 6.59
CA ALA A 494 -17.10 -18.88 5.80
C ALA A 494 -16.79 -18.73 4.29
N ALA A 495 -15.57 -18.35 3.91
CA ALA A 495 -15.15 -18.24 2.52
C ALA A 495 -15.51 -19.49 1.69
N GLY A 496 -16.21 -19.28 0.59
CA GLY A 496 -16.67 -20.31 -0.36
C GLY A 496 -17.79 -21.22 0.15
N ARG A 497 -18.35 -20.97 1.34
CA ARG A 497 -19.42 -21.79 1.91
C ARG A 497 -20.80 -21.47 1.32
N ALA A 498 -21.74 -22.39 1.49
CA ALA A 498 -23.11 -22.18 1.08
C ALA A 498 -23.75 -21.05 1.91
N ALA A 499 -24.26 -20.04 1.23
CA ALA A 499 -24.96 -18.92 1.83
C ALA A 499 -26.37 -18.76 1.24
N THR A 500 -27.30 -18.31 2.08
CA THR A 500 -28.71 -18.03 1.72
C THR A 500 -29.16 -16.75 2.39
N ALA A 501 -30.13 -16.06 1.82
CA ALA A 501 -30.75 -14.88 2.40
C ALA A 501 -32.27 -14.98 2.27
N ASN A 502 -33.03 -14.21 3.05
CA ASN A 502 -34.49 -14.12 2.86
C ASN A 502 -34.89 -13.29 1.64
N SER A 503 -33.97 -12.46 1.14
CA SER A 503 -34.17 -11.53 0.04
C SER A 503 -32.81 -11.23 -0.62
N GLU A 504 -32.79 -11.06 -1.94
CA GLU A 504 -31.59 -10.72 -2.69
C GLU A 504 -31.89 -9.99 -4.01
N GLU A 505 -31.04 -9.02 -4.37
CA GLU A 505 -31.13 -8.26 -5.61
C GLU A 505 -30.55 -9.04 -6.81
N THR A 506 -31.21 -10.15 -7.16
CA THR A 506 -30.79 -11.07 -8.24
C THR A 506 -30.53 -10.39 -9.59
N PRO A 507 -31.32 -9.38 -10.06
CA PRO A 507 -31.07 -8.75 -11.37
C PRO A 507 -29.70 -8.07 -11.50
N LYS A 508 -29.05 -7.70 -10.39
CA LYS A 508 -27.69 -7.15 -10.37
C LYS A 508 -26.61 -8.17 -9.97
N GLY A 509 -27.00 -9.43 -9.76
CA GLY A 509 -26.09 -10.50 -9.33
C GLY A 509 -25.64 -10.41 -7.87
N ASN A 510 -26.30 -9.60 -7.05
CA ASN A 510 -25.96 -9.36 -5.64
C ASN A 510 -26.55 -10.44 -4.71
N THR A 511 -26.23 -11.71 -4.98
CA THR A 511 -26.79 -12.87 -4.28
C THR A 511 -26.11 -13.13 -2.94
N ALA A 512 -26.70 -13.97 -2.08
CA ALA A 512 -26.14 -14.33 -0.78
C ALA A 512 -24.70 -14.88 -0.85
N ALA A 513 -24.37 -15.63 -1.92
CA ALA A 513 -23.03 -16.19 -2.13
C ALA A 513 -21.94 -15.12 -2.26
N LYS A 514 -22.28 -13.91 -2.70
CA LYS A 514 -21.35 -12.80 -2.89
C LYS A 514 -20.85 -12.19 -1.59
N ALA A 515 -21.50 -12.45 -0.46
CA ALA A 515 -20.99 -12.03 0.84
C ALA A 515 -19.97 -13.00 1.44
N VAL A 516 -19.75 -14.17 0.84
CA VAL A 516 -18.82 -15.18 1.34
C VAL A 516 -17.87 -15.69 0.25
N ASP A 517 -17.71 -14.94 -0.84
CA ASP A 517 -16.83 -15.32 -1.95
C ASP A 517 -15.36 -14.89 -1.74
N GLY A 518 -15.06 -14.26 -0.59
CA GLY A 518 -13.72 -13.78 -0.24
C GLY A 518 -13.32 -12.47 -0.95
N SER A 519 -14.24 -11.85 -1.70
CA SER A 519 -14.01 -10.59 -2.39
C SER A 519 -14.77 -9.45 -1.71
N THR A 520 -14.10 -8.31 -1.54
CA THR A 520 -14.73 -7.07 -1.06
C THR A 520 -15.26 -6.20 -2.21
N ALA A 521 -15.06 -6.62 -3.46
CA ALA A 521 -15.56 -5.92 -4.65
C ALA A 521 -17.00 -6.31 -5.01
N THR A 522 -17.41 -7.52 -4.64
CA THR A 522 -18.77 -8.05 -4.77
C THR A 522 -19.54 -7.83 -3.47
N ARG A 523 -20.86 -8.07 -3.48
CA ARG A 523 -21.70 -8.01 -2.29
C ARG A 523 -22.99 -8.79 -2.42
N TRP A 524 -23.53 -9.26 -1.29
CA TRP A 524 -24.96 -9.53 -1.16
C TRP A 524 -25.71 -8.22 -0.92
N CYS A 525 -26.88 -8.04 -1.52
CA CYS A 525 -27.78 -6.92 -1.24
C CYS A 525 -29.22 -7.45 -1.20
N ALA A 526 -30.01 -7.05 -0.20
CA ALA A 526 -31.45 -7.31 -0.18
C ALA A 526 -32.16 -6.58 -1.33
N ASP A 527 -33.29 -7.10 -1.80
CA ASP A 527 -34.11 -6.49 -2.86
C ASP A 527 -35.01 -5.33 -2.37
N ASN A 528 -34.90 -4.96 -1.09
CA ASN A 528 -35.70 -3.92 -0.46
C ASN A 528 -34.96 -3.25 0.72
N GLY A 529 -35.45 -2.09 1.14
CA GLY A 529 -34.91 -1.31 2.26
C GLY A 529 -35.53 -1.61 3.62
N ASN A 530 -36.24 -2.73 3.78
CA ASN A 530 -36.86 -3.07 5.07
C ASN A 530 -35.81 -3.59 6.06
N THR A 531 -36.08 -3.41 7.35
CA THR A 531 -35.35 -4.11 8.41
C THR A 531 -35.82 -5.56 8.51
N GLY A 532 -35.04 -6.41 9.17
CA GLY A 532 -35.31 -7.85 9.32
C GLY A 532 -34.73 -8.72 8.21
N ASN A 533 -34.17 -8.12 7.15
CA ASN A 533 -33.43 -8.85 6.13
C ASN A 533 -32.19 -9.52 6.74
N TRP A 534 -31.95 -10.77 6.35
CA TRP A 534 -30.89 -11.60 6.89
C TRP A 534 -30.12 -12.36 5.83
N LEU A 535 -28.82 -12.53 6.10
CA LEU A 535 -27.89 -13.40 5.40
C LEU A 535 -27.46 -14.52 6.35
N LYS A 536 -27.43 -15.76 5.86
CA LYS A 536 -27.00 -16.94 6.62
C LYS A 536 -25.96 -17.75 5.84
N VAL A 537 -24.91 -18.19 6.53
CA VAL A 537 -23.90 -19.12 6.01
C VAL A 537 -23.97 -20.47 6.74
N ASP A 538 -23.81 -21.56 6.01
CA ASP A 538 -23.59 -22.91 6.56
C ASP A 538 -22.09 -23.26 6.50
N LEU A 539 -21.45 -23.33 7.67
CA LEU A 539 -20.02 -23.66 7.82
C LEU A 539 -19.71 -25.15 7.52
N GLY A 540 -20.74 -25.98 7.30
CA GLY A 540 -20.67 -27.40 6.98
C GLY A 540 -20.60 -28.33 8.20
N ALA A 541 -20.05 -27.86 9.32
CA ALA A 541 -20.01 -28.57 10.60
C ALA A 541 -20.04 -27.58 11.77
N ALA A 542 -20.46 -28.04 12.95
CA ALA A 542 -20.41 -27.23 14.16
C ALA A 542 -18.96 -26.99 14.58
N ARG A 543 -18.63 -25.72 14.87
CA ARG A 543 -17.29 -25.29 15.30
C ARG A 543 -17.41 -24.29 16.44
N SER A 544 -16.39 -24.25 17.30
CA SER A 544 -16.25 -23.20 18.32
C SER A 544 -15.82 -21.91 17.62
N LEU A 545 -16.74 -20.95 17.53
CA LEU A 545 -16.50 -19.68 16.87
C LEU A 545 -15.85 -18.70 17.85
N THR A 546 -14.85 -17.99 17.37
CA THR A 546 -14.03 -17.04 18.15
C THR A 546 -14.23 -15.60 17.68
N GLY A 547 -14.68 -15.39 16.45
CA GLY A 547 -14.97 -14.06 15.96
C GLY A 547 -15.62 -14.02 14.59
N ALA A 548 -15.99 -12.82 14.18
CA ALA A 548 -16.53 -12.51 12.87
C ALA A 548 -16.02 -11.15 12.41
N ARG A 549 -15.95 -10.95 11.09
CA ARG A 549 -15.73 -9.65 10.48
C ARG A 549 -16.74 -9.40 9.39
N ILE A 550 -17.46 -8.29 9.48
CA ILE A 550 -18.46 -7.87 8.49
C ILE A 550 -17.92 -6.64 7.77
N ALA A 551 -17.90 -6.66 6.44
CA ALA A 551 -17.71 -5.48 5.60
C ALA A 551 -19.06 -5.08 5.00
N TRP A 552 -19.63 -3.96 5.47
CA TRP A 552 -20.86 -3.39 4.93
C TRP A 552 -20.61 -2.74 3.56
N GLU A 553 -21.67 -2.61 2.74
CA GLU A 553 -21.56 -1.98 1.41
C GLU A 553 -21.06 -0.54 1.51
N LEU A 554 -21.72 0.26 2.34
CA LEU A 554 -21.52 1.70 2.42
C LEU A 554 -20.63 2.07 3.60
N ASP A 555 -19.70 2.98 3.33
CA ASP A 555 -18.90 3.65 4.37
C ASP A 555 -19.75 4.70 5.10
N ALA A 556 -19.31 5.10 6.29
CA ALA A 556 -19.94 6.11 7.13
C ALA A 556 -21.46 5.93 7.34
N THR A 557 -21.94 4.68 7.39
CA THR A 557 -23.37 4.33 7.43
C THR A 557 -23.68 3.47 8.65
N ASN A 558 -24.72 3.83 9.42
CA ASN A 558 -25.10 3.10 10.63
C ASN A 558 -25.97 1.88 10.33
N TYR A 559 -25.34 0.72 10.15
CA TYR A 559 -26.02 -0.57 10.12
C TYR A 559 -26.17 -1.12 11.54
N ARG A 560 -27.41 -1.30 11.99
CA ARG A 560 -27.75 -1.97 13.26
C ARG A 560 -28.13 -3.41 12.94
N TYR A 561 -27.61 -4.37 13.70
CA TYR A 561 -27.71 -5.78 13.35
C TYR A 561 -27.62 -6.68 14.57
N ARG A 562 -27.90 -7.96 14.39
CA ARG A 562 -27.55 -9.02 15.34
C ARG A 562 -26.91 -10.19 14.59
N ILE A 563 -26.04 -10.92 15.27
CA ILE A 563 -25.49 -12.19 14.80
C ILE A 563 -26.08 -13.30 15.64
N GLU A 564 -26.60 -14.33 14.98
CA GLU A 564 -27.22 -15.50 15.58
C GLU A 564 -26.50 -16.76 15.11
N GLY A 565 -26.39 -17.74 15.99
CA GLY A 565 -25.74 -19.03 15.75
C GLY A 565 -26.71 -20.18 15.96
N SER A 566 -26.52 -21.25 15.21
CA SER A 566 -27.31 -22.48 15.34
C SER A 566 -26.45 -23.71 14.97
N THR A 567 -26.68 -24.84 15.64
CA THR A 567 -26.06 -26.14 15.27
C THR A 567 -26.96 -26.98 14.36
N ASP A 568 -28.27 -26.72 14.37
CA ASP A 568 -29.32 -27.53 13.72
C ASP A 568 -30.13 -26.77 12.65
N ASN A 569 -29.88 -25.47 12.47
CA ASN A 569 -30.63 -24.54 11.61
C ASN A 569 -32.10 -24.32 12.01
N ALA A 570 -32.52 -24.77 13.20
CA ALA A 570 -33.87 -24.62 13.74
C ALA A 570 -33.87 -23.78 15.01
N THR A 571 -32.94 -24.07 15.93
CA THR A 571 -32.78 -23.36 17.20
C THR A 571 -31.69 -22.32 17.06
N TRP A 572 -32.02 -21.04 17.30
CA TRP A 572 -31.11 -19.92 17.11
C TRP A 572 -30.83 -19.21 18.42
N THR A 573 -29.54 -18.95 18.68
CA THR A 573 -29.08 -18.20 19.84
C THR A 573 -28.38 -16.94 19.37
N THR A 574 -28.70 -15.79 19.96
CA THR A 574 -27.97 -14.54 19.72
C THR A 574 -26.54 -14.68 20.20
N LEU A 575 -25.58 -14.51 19.30
CA LEU A 575 -24.14 -14.49 19.60
C LEU A 575 -23.66 -13.06 19.88
N VAL A 576 -24.16 -12.11 19.12
CA VAL A 576 -23.84 -10.68 19.24
C VAL A 576 -25.11 -9.87 18.97
N ASP A 577 -25.40 -8.91 19.83
CA ASP A 577 -26.46 -7.94 19.62
C ASP A 577 -25.88 -6.53 19.41
N ARG A 578 -26.06 -5.98 18.21
CA ARG A 578 -25.70 -4.60 17.82
C ARG A 578 -26.93 -3.82 17.35
N THR A 579 -28.12 -4.16 17.86
CA THR A 579 -29.36 -3.45 17.56
C THR A 579 -29.36 -2.00 18.04
N GLY A 580 -28.56 -1.68 19.07
CA GLY A 580 -28.38 -0.32 19.61
C GLY A 580 -27.09 0.38 19.20
N THR A 581 -26.32 -0.14 18.24
CA THR A 581 -25.03 0.47 17.88
C THR A 581 -25.18 1.82 17.18
N THR A 582 -24.31 2.76 17.50
CA THR A 582 -24.16 4.07 16.82
C THR A 582 -23.01 4.07 15.81
N SER A 583 -22.28 2.96 15.69
CA SER A 583 -21.11 2.85 14.82
C SER A 583 -21.49 3.03 13.35
N THR A 584 -20.68 3.80 12.63
CA THR A 584 -20.78 4.04 11.18
C THR A 584 -19.65 3.39 10.39
N SER A 585 -18.78 2.68 11.10
CA SER A 585 -17.63 1.93 10.60
C SER A 585 -18.04 0.89 9.54
N GLN A 586 -17.47 1.01 8.34
CA GLN A 586 -17.77 0.11 7.21
C GLN A 586 -17.40 -1.35 7.51
N VAL A 587 -16.30 -1.57 8.22
CA VAL A 587 -15.90 -2.91 8.68
C VAL A 587 -16.27 -3.03 10.16
N GLN A 588 -16.70 -4.19 10.60
CA GLN A 588 -17.01 -4.49 12.00
C GLN A 588 -16.32 -5.78 12.38
N THR A 589 -15.42 -5.73 13.36
CA THR A 589 -14.74 -6.91 13.89
C THR A 589 -15.31 -7.26 15.26
N LEU A 590 -15.66 -8.53 15.45
CA LEU A 590 -16.47 -9.00 16.56
C LEU A 590 -15.84 -10.25 17.17
N VAL A 591 -15.89 -10.36 18.48
CA VAL A 591 -15.53 -11.59 19.21
C VAL A 591 -16.79 -12.43 19.37
N LEU A 592 -16.67 -13.73 19.10
CA LEU A 592 -17.71 -14.73 19.32
C LEU A 592 -17.27 -15.69 20.42
N GLY A 593 -18.23 -16.38 21.03
CA GLY A 593 -17.98 -17.32 22.11
C GLY A 593 -19.03 -18.41 22.18
N ALA A 594 -19.24 -19.13 21.08
CA ALA A 594 -20.25 -20.20 21.01
C ALA A 594 -19.90 -21.25 19.96
N GLN A 595 -20.47 -22.45 20.11
CA GLN A 595 -20.50 -23.41 19.00
C GLN A 595 -21.66 -23.12 18.06
N ALA A 596 -21.36 -23.07 16.76
CA ALA A 596 -22.38 -23.01 15.72
C ALA A 596 -21.89 -23.68 14.42
N ARG A 597 -22.85 -24.18 13.64
CA ARG A 597 -22.67 -24.58 12.24
C ARG A 597 -23.21 -23.52 11.30
N TYR A 598 -24.34 -22.92 11.65
CA TYR A 598 -25.00 -21.88 10.88
C TYR A 598 -24.82 -20.56 11.59
N VAL A 599 -24.41 -19.54 10.84
CA VAL A 599 -24.30 -18.16 11.33
C VAL A 599 -25.19 -17.27 10.50
N ARG A 600 -26.03 -16.46 11.16
CA ARG A 600 -26.97 -15.54 10.52
C ARG A 600 -26.71 -14.11 10.98
N VAL A 601 -26.55 -13.19 10.04
CA VAL A 601 -26.55 -11.74 10.30
C VAL A 601 -27.91 -11.20 9.90
N THR A 602 -28.64 -10.66 10.88
CA THR A 602 -29.94 -10.01 10.66
C THR A 602 -29.77 -8.51 10.81
N VAL A 603 -30.08 -7.74 9.77
CA VAL A 603 -30.04 -6.26 9.82
C VAL A 603 -31.32 -5.76 10.49
N THR A 604 -31.18 -5.12 11.64
CA THR A 604 -32.29 -4.71 12.52
C THR A 604 -32.60 -3.22 12.44
N GLY A 605 -31.71 -2.42 11.85
CA GLY A 605 -31.93 -1.00 11.61
C GLY A 605 -30.93 -0.42 10.61
N LEU A 606 -31.38 0.56 9.83
CA LEU A 606 -30.57 1.23 8.80
C LEU A 606 -31.18 2.61 8.46
N PRO A 607 -30.42 3.56 7.88
CA PRO A 607 -30.94 4.85 7.44
C PRO A 607 -31.91 4.73 6.25
N ALA A 608 -32.71 5.78 6.02
CA ALA A 608 -33.60 5.84 4.85
C ALA A 608 -32.81 5.79 3.53
N GLY A 609 -33.27 5.00 2.57
CA GLY A 609 -32.63 4.86 1.26
C GLY A 609 -31.41 3.92 1.22
N VAL A 610 -31.03 3.35 2.37
CA VAL A 610 -30.01 2.30 2.48
C VAL A 610 -30.69 0.93 2.44
N TRP A 611 -30.04 -0.10 1.92
CA TRP A 611 -30.52 -1.49 1.95
C TRP A 611 -29.55 -2.36 2.75
N ALA A 612 -30.04 -3.50 3.26
CA ALA A 612 -29.17 -4.48 3.90
C ALA A 612 -28.20 -5.06 2.88
N SER A 613 -26.90 -4.76 3.01
CA SER A 613 -25.89 -5.21 2.06
C SER A 613 -24.52 -5.42 2.70
N ILE A 614 -23.93 -6.58 2.40
CA ILE A 614 -22.67 -7.05 2.97
C ILE A 614 -21.73 -7.38 1.81
N ARG A 615 -20.59 -6.68 1.75
CA ARG A 615 -19.49 -6.96 0.82
C ARG A 615 -18.76 -8.24 1.17
N ASN A 616 -18.48 -8.48 2.46
CA ASN A 616 -17.86 -9.72 2.91
C ASN A 616 -18.28 -10.04 4.35
N LEU A 617 -18.55 -11.31 4.63
CA LEU A 617 -18.84 -11.87 5.95
C LEU A 617 -17.82 -12.97 6.21
N GLU A 618 -16.90 -12.70 7.12
CA GLU A 618 -15.88 -13.65 7.54
C GLU A 618 -16.22 -14.19 8.92
N ILE A 619 -15.97 -15.48 9.11
CA ILE A 619 -16.14 -16.18 10.39
C ILE A 619 -14.81 -16.85 10.77
N TYR A 620 -14.50 -16.83 12.06
CA TYR A 620 -13.26 -17.36 12.59
C TYR A 620 -13.52 -18.37 13.71
N ASP A 621 -12.71 -19.42 13.75
CA ASP A 621 -12.68 -20.45 14.80
C ASP A 621 -11.36 -20.44 15.60
N ARG A 622 -10.52 -19.42 15.37
CA ARG A 622 -9.30 -19.16 16.14
C ARG A 622 -9.29 -17.76 16.72
N PRO A 623 -8.85 -17.57 17.98
CA PRO A 623 -8.76 -16.23 18.57
C PRO A 623 -7.87 -15.32 17.72
N PHE A 624 -8.24 -14.06 17.59
CA PHE A 624 -7.46 -13.03 16.92
C PHE A 624 -7.53 -11.72 17.71
N THR A 625 -6.55 -10.83 17.53
CA THR A 625 -6.62 -9.47 18.09
C THR A 625 -6.84 -8.45 16.97
N ALA A 626 -7.49 -7.33 17.29
CA ALA A 626 -7.40 -6.15 16.45
C ALA A 626 -6.16 -5.31 16.79
N ASP A 627 -5.54 -5.53 17.95
CA ASP A 627 -4.43 -4.76 18.51
C ASP A 627 -3.15 -4.86 17.67
N LEU A 628 -2.62 -3.72 17.22
CA LEU A 628 -1.37 -3.64 16.45
C LEU A 628 -0.11 -3.78 17.31
N GLY A 629 -0.28 -3.96 18.63
CA GLY A 629 0.80 -4.09 19.58
C GLY A 629 0.87 -2.91 20.54
N THR A 630 1.82 -2.98 21.46
CA THR A 630 2.05 -1.96 22.48
C THR A 630 3.15 -1.01 22.05
N PHE A 631 2.96 0.29 22.27
CA PHE A 631 3.87 1.35 21.84
C PHE A 631 4.19 2.32 22.97
N ARG A 632 5.37 2.94 22.89
CA ARG A 632 5.66 4.24 23.51
C ARG A 632 5.59 5.32 22.45
N LEU A 633 4.99 6.46 22.77
CA LEU A 633 4.91 7.60 21.86
C LEU A 633 5.87 8.68 22.33
N VAL A 634 6.95 8.92 21.56
CA VAL A 634 8.02 9.87 21.91
C VAL A 634 7.82 11.19 21.16
N ASN A 635 7.70 12.29 21.88
CA ASN A 635 7.60 13.61 21.27
C ASN A 635 8.92 14.02 20.61
N ARG A 636 8.87 14.48 19.37
CA ARG A 636 10.06 14.87 18.59
C ARG A 636 10.82 16.04 19.20
N LYS A 637 10.13 17.02 19.79
CA LYS A 637 10.76 18.23 20.35
C LYS A 637 11.52 17.93 21.63
N SER A 638 10.93 17.16 22.54
CA SER A 638 11.49 16.94 23.89
C SER A 638 12.20 15.60 24.07
N GLY A 639 11.94 14.61 23.21
CA GLY A 639 12.39 13.22 23.40
C GLY A 639 11.68 12.48 24.54
N LYS A 640 10.63 13.07 25.12
CA LYS A 640 9.84 12.52 26.23
C LYS A 640 8.61 11.76 25.73
N VAL A 641 8.04 10.91 26.57
CA VAL A 641 6.94 10.03 26.18
C VAL A 641 5.58 10.55 26.62
N LEU A 642 4.54 10.14 25.88
CA LEU A 642 3.14 10.31 26.23
C LEU A 642 2.82 9.47 27.48
N ASP A 643 2.48 10.13 28.58
CA ASP A 643 2.36 9.54 29.90
C ASP A 643 1.01 9.92 30.55
N VAL A 644 0.41 8.98 31.27
CA VAL A 644 -0.71 9.26 32.17
C VAL A 644 -0.18 9.68 33.53
N SER A 645 -0.42 10.95 33.92
CA SER A 645 0.09 11.55 35.15
C SER A 645 -0.12 10.66 36.37
N ASP A 646 0.94 10.54 37.19
CA ASP A 646 0.98 9.73 38.42
C ASP A 646 0.63 8.26 38.21
N ALA A 647 0.68 7.80 36.95
CA ALA A 647 0.23 6.51 36.52
C ALA A 647 -1.22 6.21 36.99
N SER A 648 -2.07 7.24 37.03
CA SER A 648 -3.44 7.13 37.50
C SER A 648 -4.25 6.13 36.65
N GLY A 649 -5.16 5.41 37.31
CA GLY A 649 -6.14 4.55 36.66
C GLY A 649 -7.53 5.16 36.57
N ALA A 650 -7.69 6.47 36.80
CA ALA A 650 -8.99 7.13 36.79
C ALA A 650 -9.33 7.73 35.42
N ASP A 651 -10.64 7.81 35.11
CA ASP A 651 -11.16 8.62 34.01
C ASP A 651 -10.85 10.11 34.26
N GLY A 652 -10.54 10.84 33.20
CA GLY A 652 -10.13 12.24 33.27
C GLY A 652 -8.68 12.47 33.73
N ALA A 653 -7.90 11.41 33.98
CA ALA A 653 -6.49 11.58 34.35
C ALA A 653 -5.72 12.24 33.20
N ALA A 654 -4.93 13.27 33.55
CA ALA A 654 -4.28 14.12 32.58
C ALA A 654 -3.18 13.38 31.81
N ILE A 655 -3.11 13.66 30.51
CA ILE A 655 -2.00 13.22 29.66
C ILE A 655 -0.92 14.29 29.67
N ILE A 656 0.30 13.87 29.96
CA ILE A 656 1.48 14.71 30.08
C ILE A 656 2.62 14.15 29.23
N GLN A 657 3.68 14.94 29.05
CA GLN A 657 4.97 14.39 28.66
C GLN A 657 5.84 14.09 29.89
N TRP A 658 6.56 12.98 29.86
CA TRP A 658 7.49 12.59 30.94
C TRP A 658 8.71 11.83 30.40
N PRO A 659 9.88 11.86 31.06
CA PRO A 659 10.98 10.96 30.72
C PRO A 659 10.55 9.49 30.68
N SER A 660 11.03 8.73 29.70
CA SER A 660 10.71 7.31 29.60
C SER A 660 11.25 6.55 30.82
N THR A 661 10.36 6.03 31.66
CA THR A 661 10.67 5.14 32.79
C THR A 661 10.46 3.67 32.43
N GLY A 662 9.75 3.40 31.33
CA GLY A 662 9.36 2.04 30.93
C GLY A 662 8.10 1.52 31.63
N GLY A 663 7.50 2.31 32.53
CA GLY A 663 6.27 1.95 33.22
C GLY A 663 5.07 1.77 32.28
N THR A 664 4.10 0.92 32.66
CA THR A 664 2.93 0.59 31.84
C THR A 664 1.98 1.76 31.60
N ASN A 665 2.06 2.83 32.39
CA ASN A 665 1.33 4.09 32.16
C ASN A 665 1.87 4.90 30.97
N GLN A 666 3.06 4.56 30.47
CA GLN A 666 3.69 5.17 29.29
C GLN A 666 3.50 4.32 28.03
N GLN A 667 2.77 3.22 28.14
CA GLN A 667 2.62 2.24 27.07
C GLN A 667 1.17 2.25 26.58
N TRP A 668 1.01 2.20 25.27
CA TRP A 668 -0.27 2.39 24.59
C TRP A 668 -0.47 1.28 23.55
N LYS A 669 -1.52 0.49 23.70
CA LYS A 669 -1.99 -0.44 22.67
C LYS A 669 -2.73 0.35 21.59
N LEU A 670 -2.42 0.08 20.33
CA LEU A 670 -3.08 0.75 19.21
C LEU A 670 -4.12 -0.19 18.62
N LEU A 671 -5.39 0.10 18.91
CA LEU A 671 -6.51 -0.61 18.35
C LEU A 671 -6.98 0.13 17.10
N PRO A 672 -6.85 -0.45 15.89
CA PRO A 672 -7.33 0.17 14.68
C PRO A 672 -8.86 0.25 14.72
N ASN A 673 -9.35 1.40 14.31
CA ASN A 673 -10.71 1.59 13.85
C ASN A 673 -10.75 1.30 12.36
N THR A 674 -11.97 1.17 11.84
CA THR A 674 -12.18 0.68 10.48
C THR A 674 -12.11 1.78 9.44
N ASP A 675 -12.21 3.04 9.87
CA ASP A 675 -12.00 4.24 9.05
C ASP A 675 -10.50 4.54 8.84
N GLY A 676 -9.61 3.74 9.44
CA GLY A 676 -8.16 3.94 9.43
C GLY A 676 -7.65 4.80 10.59
N SER A 677 -8.53 5.27 11.47
CA SER A 677 -8.14 5.89 12.75
C SER A 677 -7.82 4.82 13.81
N TYR A 678 -7.43 5.23 15.00
CA TYR A 678 -7.01 4.36 16.09
C TYR A 678 -7.61 4.79 17.42
N ARG A 679 -7.90 3.80 18.26
CA ARG A 679 -8.08 3.96 19.71
C ARG A 679 -6.74 3.62 20.37
N LEU A 680 -6.23 4.53 21.21
CA LEU A 680 -4.99 4.30 21.95
C LEU A 680 -5.36 3.90 23.38
N VAL A 681 -5.18 2.63 23.73
CA VAL A 681 -5.49 2.08 25.06
C VAL A 681 -4.24 2.13 25.94
N ASN A 682 -4.31 2.82 27.08
CA ASN A 682 -3.23 2.78 28.05
C ASN A 682 -3.11 1.38 28.67
N VAL A 683 -1.90 0.80 28.64
CA VAL A 683 -1.67 -0.58 29.09
C VAL A 683 -1.93 -0.76 30.58
N ARG A 684 -1.69 0.27 31.40
CA ARG A 684 -1.92 0.18 32.86
C ARG A 684 -3.39 0.24 33.21
N SER A 685 -4.13 1.20 32.65
CA SER A 685 -5.49 1.51 33.08
C SER A 685 -6.58 0.84 32.24
N GLY A 686 -6.24 0.37 31.02
CA GLY A 686 -7.21 -0.13 30.03
C GLY A 686 -8.08 0.97 29.39
N ARG A 687 -7.80 2.25 29.66
CA ARG A 687 -8.59 3.39 29.17
C ARG A 687 -8.03 3.99 27.88
N LEU A 688 -8.88 4.66 27.13
CA LEU A 688 -8.55 5.30 25.86
C LEU A 688 -8.00 6.70 26.04
N LEU A 689 -7.04 7.08 25.20
CA LEU A 689 -6.68 8.48 24.98
C LEU A 689 -7.90 9.23 24.44
N GLU A 690 -8.27 10.31 25.12
CA GLU A 690 -9.49 11.07 24.84
C GLU A 690 -9.18 12.55 24.66
N SER A 691 -9.87 13.16 23.69
CA SER A 691 -10.06 14.59 23.59
C SER A 691 -11.38 14.98 24.27
N PRO A 692 -11.38 15.52 25.50
CA PRO A 692 -12.62 15.71 26.28
C PRO A 692 -13.60 16.72 25.65
N ASP A 693 -14.89 16.56 25.98
CA ASP A 693 -16.02 17.34 25.47
C ASP A 693 -16.00 18.83 25.90
N ASN A 694 -16.57 19.69 25.05
CA ASN A 694 -16.32 21.14 24.91
C ASN A 694 -14.95 21.45 24.27
N SER A 695 -14.84 21.16 22.97
CA SER A 695 -13.68 21.27 22.06
C SER A 695 -13.07 22.68 21.97
N LEU A 696 -12.63 23.22 23.09
CA LEU A 696 -11.91 24.47 23.18
C LEU A 696 -10.46 24.21 22.81
N LYS A 697 -9.97 25.04 21.91
CA LYS A 697 -8.55 25.08 21.53
C LYS A 697 -7.70 25.18 22.80
N GLY A 698 -6.81 24.21 23.00
CA GLY A 698 -5.88 24.16 24.12
C GLY A 698 -6.36 23.40 25.37
N ALA A 699 -7.51 22.75 25.33
CA ALA A 699 -7.93 21.84 26.40
C ALA A 699 -6.97 20.64 26.52
N ALA A 700 -6.74 20.17 27.76
CA ALA A 700 -5.87 19.04 28.03
C ALA A 700 -6.50 17.73 27.57
N LEU A 701 -5.67 16.84 27.00
CA LEU A 701 -6.07 15.46 26.76
C LEU A 701 -6.12 14.69 28.08
N ALA A 702 -6.98 13.69 28.10
CA ALA A 702 -7.17 12.81 29.24
C ALA A 702 -7.20 11.34 28.79
N GLN A 703 -7.24 10.41 29.75
CA GLN A 703 -7.72 9.06 29.48
C GLN A 703 -9.15 8.88 29.98
N SER A 704 -9.92 8.01 29.34
CA SER A 704 -11.30 7.70 29.73
C SER A 704 -11.73 6.30 29.29
N THR A 705 -12.78 5.78 29.89
CA THR A 705 -13.43 4.52 29.52
C THR A 705 -14.03 4.66 28.14
N GLU A 706 -13.95 3.58 27.35
CA GLU A 706 -14.47 3.58 25.98
C GLU A 706 -15.99 3.84 25.97
N ASP A 707 -16.39 4.90 25.25
CA ASP A 707 -17.79 5.30 25.08
C ASP A 707 -18.28 5.14 23.62
N GLY A 708 -17.36 4.77 22.72
CA GLY A 708 -17.64 4.61 21.29
C GLY A 708 -17.68 5.93 20.51
N GLY A 709 -17.32 7.05 21.13
CA GLY A 709 -17.27 8.38 20.51
C GLY A 709 -16.00 8.63 19.70
N ASP A 710 -16.14 9.41 18.63
CA ASP A 710 -15.05 9.86 17.75
C ASP A 710 -14.04 10.82 18.43
N ASN A 711 -14.33 11.31 19.63
CA ASN A 711 -13.38 12.01 20.51
C ASN A 711 -12.30 11.09 21.09
N GLN A 712 -12.49 9.78 21.08
CA GLN A 712 -11.50 8.80 21.53
C GLN A 712 -10.73 8.18 20.36
N TRP A 713 -10.95 8.68 19.14
CA TRP A 713 -10.38 8.15 17.90
C TRP A 713 -9.35 9.11 17.33
N TRP A 714 -8.24 8.56 16.84
CA TRP A 714 -7.04 9.32 16.47
C TRP A 714 -6.48 8.81 15.14
N ASN A 715 -6.36 9.68 14.16
CA ASN A 715 -5.62 9.42 12.94
C ASN A 715 -4.11 9.58 13.19
N LEU A 716 -3.31 8.62 12.71
CA LEU A 716 -1.86 8.74 12.66
C LEU A 716 -1.45 9.39 11.34
N VAL A 717 -1.40 10.72 11.32
CA VAL A 717 -1.05 11.45 10.10
C VAL A 717 0.47 11.60 10.01
N PRO A 718 1.13 11.11 8.95
CA PRO A 718 2.58 11.32 8.78
C PRO A 718 2.94 12.80 8.90
N SER A 719 4.01 13.10 9.64
CA SER A 719 4.56 14.45 9.67
C SER A 719 5.51 14.68 8.50
N GLN A 720 5.83 15.95 8.23
CA GLN A 720 6.82 16.29 7.19
C GLN A 720 8.23 15.79 7.55
N ALA A 721 8.47 15.49 8.83
CA ALA A 721 9.67 14.81 9.27
C ALA A 721 9.44 13.30 9.24
N GLY A 722 10.14 12.61 8.33
CA GLY A 722 10.07 11.16 8.21
C GLY A 722 10.29 10.45 9.55
N GLY A 723 9.50 9.40 9.81
CA GLY A 723 9.53 8.63 11.06
C GLY A 723 8.66 9.18 12.20
N TYR A 724 7.94 10.29 12.02
CA TYR A 724 7.03 10.87 13.01
C TYR A 724 5.59 10.98 12.50
N HIS A 725 4.64 10.97 13.43
CA HIS A 725 3.21 11.09 13.16
C HIS A 725 2.58 12.14 14.07
N ARG A 726 1.56 12.84 13.57
CA ARG A 726 0.64 13.64 14.37
C ARG A 726 -0.53 12.76 14.78
N LEU A 727 -0.87 12.77 16.07
CA LEU A 727 -2.09 12.16 16.58
C LEU A 727 -3.23 13.16 16.36
N VAL A 728 -4.01 12.98 15.28
CA VAL A 728 -5.09 13.90 14.92
C VAL A 728 -6.42 13.32 15.34
N ASN A 729 -7.11 13.98 16.28
CA ASN A 729 -8.39 13.51 16.77
C ASN A 729 -9.46 13.55 15.67
N VAL A 730 -10.27 12.50 15.55
CA VAL A 730 -11.26 12.35 14.46
C VAL A 730 -12.37 13.39 14.57
N ARG A 731 -12.85 13.69 15.79
CA ARG A 731 -13.96 14.62 16.00
C ARG A 731 -13.65 16.05 15.54
N ASN A 732 -12.50 16.58 15.92
CA ASN A 732 -12.18 18.01 15.76
C ASN A 732 -11.05 18.30 14.76
N GLY A 733 -10.33 17.27 14.28
CA GLY A 733 -9.20 17.42 13.36
C GLY A 733 -7.96 18.07 13.98
N TRP A 734 -7.87 18.15 15.32
CA TRP A 734 -6.76 18.77 16.04
C TRP A 734 -5.76 17.73 16.55
N CYS A 735 -4.51 18.16 16.73
CA CYS A 735 -3.39 17.31 17.10
C CYS A 735 -3.22 17.23 18.62
N ALA A 736 -2.67 16.12 19.09
CA ALA A 736 -2.03 16.04 20.40
C ALA A 736 -0.74 16.88 20.41
N ASP A 737 -0.76 17.98 21.15
CA ASP A 737 0.27 19.03 21.17
C ASP A 737 0.87 19.14 22.57
N VAL A 738 2.20 19.08 22.68
CA VAL A 738 2.86 19.44 23.94
C VAL A 738 2.77 20.95 24.11
N LYS A 739 1.99 21.38 25.11
CA LYS A 739 1.66 22.79 25.34
C LYS A 739 2.90 23.70 25.32
N ASP A 740 2.78 24.81 24.60
CA ASP A 740 3.80 25.87 24.45
C ASP A 740 5.13 25.35 23.86
N ALA A 741 5.12 24.18 23.21
CA ALA A 741 6.31 23.46 22.76
C ALA A 741 7.38 23.26 23.84
N ALA A 742 6.94 23.23 25.11
CA ALA A 742 7.82 23.15 26.26
C ALA A 742 8.52 21.78 26.32
N THR A 743 9.70 21.75 26.91
CA THR A 743 10.50 20.51 27.06
C THR A 743 10.64 20.07 28.50
N THR A 744 9.94 20.73 29.45
CA THR A 744 9.98 20.38 30.88
C THR A 744 9.07 19.19 31.21
N ASP A 745 9.36 18.51 32.31
CA ASP A 745 8.59 17.35 32.78
C ASP A 745 7.18 17.76 33.21
N GLY A 746 6.20 16.89 32.99
CA GLY A 746 4.83 17.09 33.48
C GLY A 746 4.00 18.09 32.68
N VAL A 747 4.53 18.64 31.60
CA VAL A 747 3.77 19.52 30.71
C VAL A 747 2.62 18.74 30.09
N LYS A 748 1.41 19.31 30.16
CA LYS A 748 0.19 18.72 29.61
C LYS A 748 0.26 18.62 28.09
N VAL A 749 -0.27 17.52 27.58
CA VAL A 749 -0.59 17.38 26.16
C VAL A 749 -2.02 17.89 25.96
N ILE A 750 -2.19 18.78 25.00
CA ILE A 750 -3.43 19.50 24.73
C ILE A 750 -3.93 19.23 23.31
N GLN A 751 -5.20 19.49 23.04
CA GLN A 751 -5.75 19.52 21.69
C GLN A 751 -5.46 20.88 21.03
N TRP A 752 -4.77 20.88 19.88
CA TRP A 752 -4.41 22.11 19.17
C TRP A 752 -4.49 21.96 17.64
N PRO A 753 -4.97 22.97 16.89
CA PRO A 753 -4.91 22.97 15.43
C PRO A 753 -3.50 22.69 14.93
N THR A 754 -3.38 22.06 13.76
CA THR A 754 -2.05 21.73 13.27
C THR A 754 -1.23 22.97 12.94
N THR A 755 0.03 22.97 13.36
CA THR A 755 1.00 24.05 13.11
C THR A 755 2.27 23.53 12.43
N ASP A 756 2.32 22.23 12.12
CA ASP A 756 3.52 21.51 11.67
C ASP A 756 4.73 21.66 12.62
N GLY A 757 4.47 22.02 13.89
CA GLY A 757 5.50 22.16 14.92
C GLY A 757 5.99 20.81 15.44
N SER A 758 7.28 20.71 15.75
CA SER A 758 7.89 19.47 16.30
C SER A 758 7.31 19.01 17.64
N ASN A 759 6.57 19.86 18.35
CA ASN A 759 5.85 19.52 19.58
C ASN A 759 4.52 18.78 19.32
N GLN A 760 4.07 18.70 18.06
CA GLN A 760 2.91 17.90 17.61
C GLN A 760 3.32 16.55 17.00
N ASP A 761 4.63 16.33 16.81
CA ASP A 761 5.20 15.16 16.17
C ASP A 761 5.55 14.08 17.21
N TRP A 762 5.03 12.88 17.02
CA TRP A 762 5.21 11.73 17.89
C TRP A 762 5.81 10.55 17.11
N GLN A 763 6.89 9.97 17.64
CA GLN A 763 7.46 8.72 17.15
C GLN A 763 6.85 7.55 17.90
N LEU A 764 6.32 6.57 17.17
CA LEU A 764 5.79 5.35 17.76
C LEU A 764 6.91 4.33 17.86
N ILE A 765 7.28 3.94 19.09
CA ILE A 765 8.28 2.92 19.36
C ILE A 765 7.57 1.67 19.88
N ALA A 766 7.56 0.60 19.08
CA ALA A 766 7.01 -0.69 19.47
C ALA A 766 7.75 -1.28 20.70
N LEU A 767 7.02 -1.99 21.55
CA LEU A 767 7.47 -2.52 22.84
C LEU A 767 7.57 -4.05 22.91
#